data_AF-A0AAW0UJW0-F1
#
_entry.id   AF-A0AAW0UJW0-F1
#
_cell.length_a   1.000
_cell.length_b   1.000
_cell.length_c   1.000
_cell.angle_alpha   90.00
_cell.angle_beta   90.00
_cell.angle_gamma   90.00
#
_symmetry.space_group_name_H-M   'P 1'
#
loop_
_entity.id
_entity.type
_entity.pdbx_description
1 polymer ?
#
loop_
_entity_poly.entity_id
_entity_poly.type
_entity_poly.pdbx_seq_one_letter_code
_entity_poly.pdbx_strand_id
1 'polypeptide(L)'
;MHRCGLGRVRSARSRVCQLSDTCREFHSCCLSRVTSSRVLQSNSHVVFSKRCASFLPAQAQVVVCGAGVVGNSIAYHLTREGWTDVVVLDQTKAGSGTSHNGSGVLGLFKPSSEREIVTYSVNLIKALQEDGHNLGLKQCGSLNLARTRDRAIAMKRRIAYTKPSGLECEWLDRHEIKRRHPHLYTGDLEGGVWVPGDAVAEPYTVCATLASLAQSQGAVYVEDCSVERIVTDEVPHSQVVPKVTHVVTSLGTIHCEYFVNSSGMWARSLGKRSSPKVRVPVFPAEHFYLHTKPMREAADDHPVVRDYDSHMFCVTRNSQFMVGGFEPHAKPAFTDGIPREWKNCLSGDEEHFKPIRVAAEHRLPVLKGTQYEPLVNSPDTFTPDGKWILGEAPEIDNYFVAVGMNGNSLQGCGGVGQAIAEWIMYGSLAKEMLAFDIRRFIDLHNNRRYLKERTREVVGRHYEILYPSQCEYRLARKLRCSPIYIEQETRGAVFGTRMGFERPLYFDITHNRSDPPAQMPEGSFHKPVFLDCIKEEYQACREGVGVIDLSSFTKIEVTSAANQVVEFMQKLCSNDVNMPLGGVVHSGMQNERGGYENDCLLIRRSDNSYLMLAPTTQQTRIMDYMRRQITPEACVSVADVTSKYSVLSVVGPKSREMLSFICNTDLIFYENMAKEINIAYASGVLVLSFTHTGEPGYTLIIPAEYTLHIYRQLMKLGHDYGIRNVGMMTMRSLRVEKFIPFWAEELDSTTTPYEVGRGYKVKLNKEYFIGKFALMRQSTQGLKRRLVHFVLEDSFDADVDIWPWGGEPIYRNNHYVGNTTSSAFGFTLNKMVCLGFVRHHERENVTPEYILQNSHFEIDIAGKRVAARASLQPPKMPKVKMDGISSYRPKARGILTHK
;
A
#
# COMPACT_ATOMS: atom_id res chain seq x y z
N MET A 1 -52.23 -45.84 -10.79
CA MET A 1 -53.37 -45.03 -11.28
C MET A 1 -52.85 -43.60 -11.44
N HIS A 2 -52.51 -43.18 -12.67
CA HIS A 2 -53.23 -42.15 -13.47
C HIS A 2 -53.39 -40.80 -12.75
N ARG A 3 -53.06 -39.63 -13.29
CA ARG A 3 -52.56 -39.18 -14.61
C ARG A 3 -52.22 -37.67 -14.50
N CYS A 4 -51.25 -37.22 -15.29
CA CYS A 4 -51.04 -35.87 -15.89
C CYS A 4 -50.83 -34.65 -14.96
N GLY A 5 -49.88 -33.74 -15.17
CA GLY A 5 -49.03 -33.36 -16.33
C GLY A 5 -49.07 -31.82 -16.43
N LEU A 6 -47.96 -31.06 -16.34
CA LEU A 6 -47.03 -30.56 -17.39
C LEU A 6 -46.50 -29.21 -16.83
N GLY A 7 -45.29 -28.68 -17.08
CA GLY A 7 -44.21 -29.05 -18.00
C GLY A 7 -42.89 -28.36 -17.59
N ARG A 8 -41.79 -28.96 -18.03
CA ARG A 8 -40.39 -28.66 -17.70
C ARG A 8 -39.70 -27.85 -18.80
N VAL A 9 -38.76 -27.00 -18.38
CA VAL A 9 -37.57 -26.58 -19.15
C VAL A 9 -36.50 -27.67 -19.03
N ARG A 10 -35.80 -28.02 -20.12
CA ARG A 10 -34.58 -28.84 -20.08
C ARG A 10 -33.49 -28.34 -21.02
N SER A 11 -32.29 -28.38 -20.45
CA SER A 11 -30.95 -28.22 -21.02
C SER A 11 -30.59 -29.23 -22.11
N ALA A 12 -29.60 -28.89 -22.95
CA ALA A 12 -28.70 -29.87 -23.55
C ALA A 12 -27.31 -29.28 -23.86
N ARG A 13 -26.27 -29.95 -23.36
CA ARG A 13 -24.88 -29.94 -23.85
C ARG A 13 -24.63 -31.32 -24.47
N SER A 14 -24.03 -31.40 -25.67
CA SER A 14 -23.09 -32.48 -26.06
C SER A 14 -22.44 -32.28 -27.43
N ARG A 15 -21.10 -32.31 -27.43
CA ARG A 15 -20.10 -32.91 -28.38
C ARG A 15 -20.53 -33.33 -29.79
N VAL A 16 -19.69 -33.05 -30.81
CA VAL A 16 -19.25 -33.99 -31.88
C VAL A 16 -17.85 -33.59 -32.42
N CYS A 17 -17.04 -34.60 -32.79
CA CYS A 17 -15.67 -34.57 -33.35
C CYS A 17 -15.59 -34.49 -34.90
N GLN A 18 -14.43 -34.02 -35.40
CA GLN A 18 -13.59 -34.37 -36.57
C GLN A 18 -14.13 -35.11 -37.83
N LEU A 19 -13.67 -34.61 -39.01
CA LEU A 19 -13.07 -35.31 -40.20
C LEU A 19 -13.23 -34.36 -41.44
N SER A 20 -12.19 -33.73 -42.00
CA SER A 20 -11.10 -34.16 -42.92
C SER A 20 -11.35 -33.86 -44.41
N ASP A 21 -10.48 -32.99 -44.96
CA ASP A 21 -9.89 -32.89 -46.32
C ASP A 21 -10.70 -33.02 -47.62
N THR A 22 -10.54 -32.02 -48.51
CA THR A 22 -10.23 -32.22 -49.96
C THR A 22 -9.77 -30.93 -50.68
N CYS A 23 -8.51 -30.97 -51.12
CA CYS A 23 -7.82 -30.44 -52.32
C CYS A 23 -8.44 -29.42 -53.32
N ARG A 24 -7.58 -28.42 -53.63
CA ARG A 24 -6.94 -28.05 -54.94
C ARG A 24 -7.45 -26.88 -55.82
N GLU A 25 -6.44 -26.04 -56.12
CA GLU A 25 -6.10 -25.34 -57.39
C GLU A 25 -6.90 -24.11 -57.83
N PHE A 26 -6.22 -22.96 -58.05
CA PHE A 26 -5.97 -22.34 -59.37
C PHE A 26 -5.04 -21.09 -59.32
N HIS A 27 -4.00 -21.12 -60.16
CA HIS A 27 -3.23 -20.03 -60.86
C HIS A 27 -2.16 -19.11 -60.21
N SER A 28 -0.91 -19.59 -60.25
CA SER A 28 0.26 -19.13 -61.04
C SER A 28 0.33 -17.77 -61.78
N CYS A 29 1.36 -16.98 -61.40
CA CYS A 29 2.43 -16.34 -62.21
C CYS A 29 2.19 -15.07 -63.05
N CYS A 30 2.94 -14.00 -62.71
CA CYS A 30 3.80 -13.28 -63.68
C CYS A 30 4.91 -12.48 -62.97
N LEU A 31 6.16 -12.77 -63.33
CA LEU A 31 7.40 -12.09 -62.95
C LEU A 31 7.72 -10.96 -63.94
N SER A 32 8.27 -9.82 -63.48
CA SER A 32 9.63 -9.37 -63.88
C SER A 32 10.01 -7.93 -63.44
N ARG A 33 11.12 -7.87 -62.70
CA ARG A 33 12.28 -6.94 -62.75
C ARG A 33 12.08 -5.44 -63.02
N VAL A 34 12.46 -4.62 -62.02
CA VAL A 34 13.36 -3.45 -62.21
C VAL A 34 14.37 -3.42 -61.06
N THR A 35 15.64 -3.22 -61.41
CA THR A 35 16.82 -3.20 -60.55
C THR A 35 17.19 -1.80 -60.06
N SER A 36 17.72 -1.75 -58.82
CA SER A 36 18.71 -0.79 -58.30
C SER A 36 18.38 0.71 -58.25
N SER A 37 18.27 1.28 -57.03
CA SER A 37 19.25 2.27 -56.51
C SER A 37 18.83 2.87 -55.15
N ARG A 38 19.84 3.06 -54.28
CA ARG A 38 19.89 3.93 -53.08
C ARG A 38 18.98 3.57 -51.88
N VAL A 39 19.60 2.87 -50.92
CA VAL A 39 19.13 2.82 -49.53
C VAL A 39 19.35 4.19 -48.89
N LEU A 40 18.30 5.01 -48.89
CA LEU A 40 18.15 6.12 -47.95
C LEU A 40 17.43 5.57 -46.72
N GLN A 41 18.10 5.64 -45.56
CA GLN A 41 17.47 5.41 -44.26
C GLN A 41 16.31 6.39 -44.09
N SER A 42 15.08 5.94 -44.29
CA SER A 42 13.91 6.67 -43.86
C SER A 42 13.65 6.32 -42.40
N ASN A 43 13.74 7.33 -41.53
CA ASN A 43 13.13 7.29 -40.20
C ASN A 43 11.64 7.04 -40.40
N SER A 44 11.19 5.80 -40.17
CA SER A 44 9.78 5.48 -40.07
C SER A 44 9.25 6.07 -38.77
N HIS A 45 8.92 7.36 -38.79
CA HIS A 45 7.98 7.91 -37.84
C HIS A 45 6.70 7.09 -37.95
N VAL A 46 6.32 6.41 -36.87
CA VAL A 46 4.97 5.87 -36.73
C VAL A 46 4.04 7.09 -36.78
N VAL A 47 3.47 7.33 -37.96
CA VAL A 47 2.47 8.37 -38.18
C VAL A 47 1.23 7.94 -37.40
N PHE A 48 0.77 8.78 -36.47
CA PHE A 48 -0.53 8.60 -35.82
C PHE A 48 -1.59 8.33 -36.89
N SER A 49 -2.22 7.16 -36.84
CA SER A 49 -3.32 6.78 -37.71
C SER A 49 -4.43 7.84 -37.64
N LYS A 50 -4.85 8.36 -38.80
CA LYS A 50 -5.83 9.45 -39.01
C LYS A 50 -7.28 9.09 -38.61
N ARG A 51 -7.51 8.64 -37.38
CA ARG A 51 -8.87 8.51 -36.80
C ARG A 51 -8.98 9.29 -35.47
N CYS A 52 -8.53 10.55 -35.47
CA CYS A 52 -9.01 11.50 -34.46
C CYS A 52 -10.39 11.99 -34.91
N ALA A 53 -11.38 11.92 -34.02
CA ALA A 53 -12.70 12.46 -34.33
C ALA A 53 -12.61 13.99 -34.35
N SER A 54 -13.13 14.63 -35.39
CA SER A 54 -13.25 16.09 -35.47
C SER A 54 -14.40 16.64 -34.62
N PHE A 55 -15.20 15.77 -34.01
CA PHE A 55 -16.33 16.11 -33.17
C PHE A 55 -16.30 15.32 -31.86
N LEU A 56 -16.73 15.96 -30.77
CA LEU A 56 -16.90 15.32 -29.46
C LEU A 56 -18.18 14.47 -29.46
N PRO A 57 -18.12 13.15 -29.16
CA PRO A 57 -19.32 12.35 -28.97
C PRO A 57 -20.21 12.88 -27.85
N ALA A 58 -21.54 12.84 -28.04
CA ALA A 58 -22.48 13.33 -27.02
C ALA A 58 -22.56 12.41 -25.77
N GLN A 59 -22.25 11.12 -25.94
CA GLN A 59 -22.25 10.13 -24.88
C GLN A 59 -21.11 9.12 -25.08
N ALA A 60 -20.63 8.55 -23.98
CA ALA A 60 -19.74 7.40 -23.96
C ALA A 60 -19.91 6.60 -22.67
N GLN A 61 -19.77 5.28 -22.70
CA GLN A 61 -19.77 4.47 -21.50
C GLN A 61 -18.59 4.83 -20.58
N VAL A 62 -17.38 4.98 -21.15
CA VAL A 62 -16.17 5.34 -20.38
C VAL A 62 -15.46 6.53 -21.03
N VAL A 63 -15.19 7.56 -20.22
CA VAL A 63 -14.32 8.68 -20.59
C VAL A 63 -12.98 8.57 -19.87
N VAL A 64 -11.89 8.45 -20.62
CA VAL A 64 -10.51 8.43 -20.12
C VAL A 64 -9.86 9.78 -20.37
N CYS A 65 -9.45 10.49 -19.31
CA CYS A 65 -8.80 11.79 -19.40
C CYS A 65 -7.28 11.68 -19.29
N GLY A 66 -6.59 11.99 -20.38
CA GLY A 66 -5.14 11.95 -20.56
C GLY A 66 -4.70 10.78 -21.43
N ALA A 67 -4.20 11.07 -22.62
CA ALA A 67 -3.74 10.09 -23.61
C ALA A 67 -2.23 9.77 -23.48
N GLY A 68 -1.74 9.73 -22.25
CA GLY A 68 -0.43 9.18 -21.91
C GLY A 68 -0.44 7.65 -21.88
N VAL A 69 0.71 7.02 -21.62
CA VAL A 69 0.85 5.55 -21.71
C VAL A 69 -0.13 4.79 -20.81
N VAL A 70 -0.47 5.34 -19.63
CA VAL A 70 -1.43 4.75 -18.69
C VAL A 70 -2.86 4.84 -19.24
N GLY A 71 -3.30 6.02 -19.69
CA GLY A 71 -4.65 6.20 -20.25
C GLY A 71 -4.87 5.38 -21.50
N ASN A 72 -3.88 5.33 -22.40
CA ASN A 72 -3.93 4.50 -23.60
C ASN A 72 -3.95 3.01 -23.26
N SER A 73 -3.24 2.60 -22.20
CA SER A 73 -3.32 1.22 -21.72
C SER A 73 -4.70 0.87 -21.18
N ILE A 74 -5.34 1.76 -20.42
CA ILE A 74 -6.71 1.55 -19.92
C ILE A 74 -7.69 1.40 -21.09
N ALA A 75 -7.63 2.32 -22.06
CA ALA A 75 -8.46 2.27 -23.25
C ALA A 75 -8.25 0.96 -24.04
N TYR A 76 -7.00 0.55 -24.25
CA TYR A 76 -6.66 -0.72 -24.91
C TYR A 76 -7.26 -1.94 -24.20
N HIS A 77 -7.19 -1.99 -22.86
CA HIS A 77 -7.73 -3.12 -22.11
C HIS A 77 -9.26 -3.17 -22.15
N LEU A 78 -9.94 -2.02 -22.07
CA LEU A 78 -11.39 -1.95 -22.22
C LEU A 78 -11.82 -2.42 -23.62
N THR A 79 -11.20 -1.90 -24.67
CA THR A 79 -11.55 -2.26 -26.06
C THR A 79 -11.20 -3.71 -26.39
N ARG A 80 -10.13 -4.26 -25.81
CA ARG A 80 -9.76 -5.68 -25.99
C ARG A 80 -10.83 -6.63 -25.45
N GLU A 81 -11.51 -6.24 -24.37
CA GLU A 81 -12.65 -6.99 -23.81
C GLU A 81 -13.99 -6.67 -24.51
N GLY A 82 -13.95 -5.93 -25.63
CA GLY A 82 -15.10 -5.65 -26.49
C GLY A 82 -15.87 -4.38 -26.15
N TRP A 83 -15.40 -3.55 -25.22
CA TRP A 83 -16.04 -2.26 -24.93
C TRP A 83 -15.66 -1.25 -26.01
N THR A 84 -16.60 -0.91 -26.89
CA THR A 84 -16.36 0.02 -28.00
C THR A 84 -16.75 1.46 -27.69
N ASP A 85 -17.54 1.69 -26.64
CA ASP A 85 -18.01 3.02 -26.26
C ASP A 85 -17.05 3.71 -25.27
N VAL A 86 -15.80 3.86 -25.72
CA VAL A 86 -14.68 4.39 -24.94
C VAL A 86 -14.14 5.65 -25.62
N VAL A 87 -14.13 6.77 -24.91
CA VAL A 87 -13.60 8.05 -25.39
C VAL A 87 -12.37 8.45 -24.61
N VAL A 88 -11.27 8.71 -25.30
CA VAL A 88 -10.02 9.23 -24.73
C VAL A 88 -9.88 10.71 -25.07
N LEU A 89 -9.74 11.54 -24.05
CA LEU A 89 -9.61 12.99 -24.17
C LEU A 89 -8.19 13.43 -23.83
N ASP A 90 -7.57 14.26 -24.66
CA ASP A 90 -6.32 14.93 -24.35
C ASP A 90 -6.40 16.42 -24.65
N GLN A 91 -5.85 17.26 -23.75
CA GLN A 91 -5.81 18.71 -23.92
C GLN A 91 -4.92 19.17 -25.07
N THR A 92 -4.08 18.27 -25.60
CA THR A 92 -3.18 18.50 -26.73
C THR A 92 -3.20 17.27 -27.64
N LYS A 93 -2.07 16.57 -27.79
CA LYS A 93 -1.91 15.38 -28.64
C LYS A 93 -1.71 14.13 -27.81
N ALA A 94 -2.12 12.98 -28.33
CA ALA A 94 -1.82 11.71 -27.68
C ALA A 94 -0.30 11.53 -27.49
N GLY A 95 0.11 11.15 -26.27
CA GLY A 95 1.52 10.99 -25.89
C GLY A 95 2.30 12.28 -25.59
N SER A 96 1.67 13.47 -25.63
CA SER A 96 2.35 14.76 -25.43
C SER A 96 2.78 15.05 -23.99
N GLY A 97 2.25 14.31 -23.01
CA GLY A 97 2.62 14.42 -21.60
C GLY A 97 4.03 13.89 -21.31
N THR A 98 4.31 13.55 -20.05
CA THR A 98 5.66 13.12 -19.62
C THR A 98 6.02 11.69 -20.06
N SER A 99 5.07 10.93 -20.62
CA SER A 99 5.21 9.50 -20.93
C SER A 99 6.31 9.17 -21.94
N HIS A 100 6.66 10.10 -22.84
CA HIS A 100 7.71 9.88 -23.84
C HIS A 100 9.14 10.12 -23.30
N ASN A 101 9.29 10.79 -22.16
CA ASN A 101 10.59 11.17 -21.57
C ASN A 101 11.11 10.15 -20.54
N GLY A 102 10.46 8.99 -20.41
CA GLY A 102 10.88 7.95 -19.47
C GLY A 102 12.17 7.23 -19.88
N SER A 103 12.82 6.58 -18.93
CA SER A 103 14.03 5.77 -19.16
C SER A 103 13.80 4.48 -19.97
N GLY A 104 12.54 4.11 -20.21
CA GLY A 104 12.19 2.89 -20.92
C GLY A 104 12.36 1.60 -20.10
N VAL A 105 12.80 1.72 -18.83
CA VAL A 105 13.21 0.57 -18.03
C VAL A 105 12.01 -0.21 -17.50
N LEU A 106 12.03 -1.53 -17.72
CA LEU A 106 11.07 -2.50 -17.21
C LEU A 106 11.77 -3.42 -16.20
N GLY A 107 11.79 -3.01 -14.93
CA GLY A 107 12.49 -3.72 -13.86
C GLY A 107 11.61 -4.57 -12.94
N LEU A 108 11.93 -5.84 -12.76
CA LEU A 108 11.15 -6.82 -12.01
C LEU A 108 11.59 -6.97 -10.54
N PHE A 109 12.76 -6.45 -10.16
CA PHE A 109 13.32 -6.59 -8.80
C PHE A 109 12.66 -5.65 -7.78
N LYS A 110 11.38 -5.87 -7.55
CA LYS A 110 10.46 -5.04 -6.74
C LYS A 110 9.76 -5.88 -5.66
N PRO A 111 9.09 -5.25 -4.66
CA PRO A 111 8.16 -5.96 -3.79
C PRO A 111 7.06 -6.69 -4.57
N SER A 112 6.49 -7.76 -4.01
CA SER A 112 5.61 -8.69 -4.73
C SER A 112 4.41 -8.02 -5.43
N SER A 113 3.68 -7.14 -4.74
CA SER A 113 2.49 -6.47 -5.31
C SER A 113 2.83 -5.54 -6.48
N GLU A 114 3.93 -4.78 -6.39
CA GLU A 114 4.42 -3.96 -7.51
C GLU A 114 4.93 -4.83 -8.64
N ARG A 115 5.70 -5.88 -8.33
CA ARG A 115 6.26 -6.78 -9.34
C ARG A 115 5.17 -7.46 -10.15
N GLU A 116 4.05 -7.88 -9.55
CA GLU A 116 2.96 -8.48 -10.32
C GLU A 116 2.41 -7.56 -11.41
N ILE A 117 2.26 -6.27 -11.10
CA ILE A 117 1.83 -5.24 -12.07
C ILE A 117 2.89 -5.10 -13.18
N VAL A 118 4.17 -5.02 -12.80
CA VAL A 118 5.27 -4.86 -13.76
C VAL A 118 5.46 -6.09 -14.63
N THR A 119 5.34 -7.30 -14.08
CA THR A 119 5.39 -8.56 -14.83
C THR A 119 4.32 -8.58 -15.91
N TYR A 120 3.10 -8.14 -15.60
CA TYR A 120 2.07 -8.02 -16.63
C TYR A 120 2.46 -7.02 -17.72
N SER A 121 2.96 -5.84 -17.35
CA SER A 121 3.42 -4.84 -18.33
C SER A 121 4.51 -5.39 -19.26
N VAL A 122 5.50 -6.10 -18.71
CA VAL A 122 6.58 -6.75 -19.49
C VAL A 122 5.99 -7.77 -20.46
N ASN A 123 5.10 -8.64 -19.98
CA ASN A 123 4.49 -9.68 -20.80
C ASN A 123 3.62 -9.09 -21.91
N LEU A 124 2.87 -8.02 -21.63
CA LEU A 124 2.07 -7.31 -22.62
C LEU A 124 2.95 -6.71 -23.71
N ILE A 125 3.99 -5.97 -23.34
CA ILE A 125 4.91 -5.33 -24.30
C ILE A 125 5.62 -6.40 -25.14
N LYS A 126 6.01 -7.53 -24.53
CA LYS A 126 6.60 -8.66 -25.23
C LYS A 126 5.64 -9.27 -26.26
N ALA A 127 4.41 -9.57 -25.85
CA ALA A 127 3.39 -10.12 -26.76
C ALA A 127 3.11 -9.17 -27.94
N LEU A 128 2.95 -7.88 -27.68
CA LEU A 128 2.75 -6.89 -28.74
C LEU A 128 3.94 -6.79 -29.70
N GLN A 129 5.17 -6.95 -29.22
CA GLN A 129 6.34 -7.00 -30.10
C GLN A 129 6.38 -8.29 -30.94
N GLU A 130 5.99 -9.43 -30.36
CA GLU A 130 5.85 -10.71 -31.07
C GLU A 130 4.74 -10.67 -32.13
N ASP A 131 3.68 -9.88 -31.90
CA ASP A 131 2.60 -9.60 -32.87
C ASP A 131 3.03 -8.67 -34.02
N GLY A 132 4.29 -8.22 -34.05
CA GLY A 132 4.87 -7.45 -35.16
C GLY A 132 4.93 -5.94 -34.93
N HIS A 133 4.59 -5.44 -33.74
CA HIS A 133 4.79 -4.02 -33.41
C HIS A 133 6.24 -3.76 -33.00
N ASN A 134 6.91 -2.81 -33.65
CA ASN A 134 8.26 -2.41 -33.22
C ASN A 134 8.19 -1.52 -31.96
N LEU A 135 8.38 -2.13 -30.79
CA LEU A 135 8.33 -1.45 -29.50
C LEU A 135 9.71 -1.13 -28.92
N GLY A 136 10.77 -1.44 -29.66
CA GLY A 136 12.15 -1.30 -29.20
C GLY A 136 12.46 -2.14 -27.96
N LEU A 137 11.68 -3.19 -27.68
CA LEU A 137 11.87 -4.02 -26.49
C LEU A 137 13.16 -4.84 -26.65
N LYS A 138 14.08 -4.67 -25.70
CA LYS A 138 15.33 -5.42 -25.57
C LYS A 138 15.43 -5.99 -24.17
N GLN A 139 15.54 -7.31 -24.08
CA GLN A 139 15.73 -8.00 -22.81
C GLN A 139 17.22 -8.04 -22.45
N CYS A 140 17.77 -6.90 -22.03
CA CYS A 140 19.18 -6.72 -21.69
C CYS A 140 19.51 -7.09 -20.22
N GLY A 141 18.50 -7.39 -19.40
CA GLY A 141 18.64 -7.60 -17.96
C GLY A 141 19.06 -6.35 -17.20
N SER A 142 19.26 -6.48 -15.89
CA SER A 142 19.74 -5.40 -15.03
C SER A 142 20.74 -5.84 -13.97
N LEU A 143 21.65 -4.93 -13.64
CA LEU A 143 22.63 -5.00 -12.56
C LEU A 143 22.23 -4.00 -11.46
N ASN A 144 21.81 -4.53 -10.32
CA ASN A 144 21.37 -3.78 -9.15
C ASN A 144 22.50 -3.79 -8.14
N LEU A 145 23.26 -2.70 -8.02
CA LEU A 145 24.56 -2.67 -7.34
C LEU A 145 24.45 -2.35 -5.84
N ALA A 146 25.31 -2.97 -5.04
CA ALA A 146 25.49 -2.70 -3.62
C ALA A 146 26.92 -2.23 -3.32
N ARG A 147 27.04 -0.99 -2.82
CA ARG A 147 28.33 -0.42 -2.35
C ARG A 147 28.53 -0.66 -0.86
N THR A 148 27.44 -0.81 -0.11
CA THR A 148 27.48 -1.02 1.34
C THR A 148 27.02 -2.42 1.74
N ARG A 149 27.49 -2.88 2.91
CA ARG A 149 27.05 -4.16 3.49
C ARG A 149 25.55 -4.19 3.76
N ASP A 150 24.98 -3.09 4.25
CA ASP A 150 23.54 -3.00 4.49
C ASP A 150 22.74 -3.04 3.18
N ARG A 151 23.23 -2.42 2.10
CA ARG A 151 22.60 -2.58 0.79
C ARG A 151 22.64 -4.04 0.34
N ALA A 152 23.77 -4.72 0.54
CA ALA A 152 23.89 -6.14 0.24
C ALA A 152 22.89 -6.99 1.05
N ILE A 153 22.70 -6.70 2.34
CA ILE A 153 21.67 -7.34 3.17
C ILE A 153 20.27 -7.09 2.61
N ALA A 154 19.92 -5.82 2.33
CA ALA A 154 18.62 -5.45 1.77
C ALA A 154 18.31 -6.18 0.47
N MET A 155 19.31 -6.30 -0.42
CA MET A 155 19.21 -7.02 -1.68
C MET A 155 19.10 -8.53 -1.49
N LYS A 156 19.89 -9.13 -0.59
CA LYS A 156 19.79 -10.56 -0.28
C LYS A 156 18.44 -10.95 0.32
N ARG A 157 17.87 -10.10 1.17
CA ARG A 157 16.48 -10.26 1.65
C ARG A 157 15.49 -10.24 0.49
N ARG A 158 15.65 -9.30 -0.44
CA ARG A 158 14.81 -9.25 -1.65
C ARG A 158 14.96 -10.52 -2.49
N ILE A 159 16.18 -10.97 -2.77
CA ILE A 159 16.43 -12.24 -3.46
C ILE A 159 15.70 -13.40 -2.78
N ALA A 160 15.81 -13.51 -1.45
CA ALA A 160 15.23 -14.60 -0.68
C ALA A 160 13.70 -14.71 -0.92
N TYR A 161 12.96 -13.60 -0.89
CA TYR A 161 11.51 -13.65 -1.14
C TYR A 161 11.12 -13.61 -2.63
N THR A 162 11.95 -13.06 -3.51
CA THR A 162 11.60 -12.99 -4.94
C THR A 162 11.86 -14.28 -5.70
N LYS A 163 12.90 -15.05 -5.35
CA LYS A 163 13.23 -16.32 -6.04
C LYS A 163 12.10 -17.35 -5.98
N PRO A 164 11.52 -17.69 -4.80
CA PRO A 164 10.50 -18.73 -4.70
C PRO A 164 9.18 -18.37 -5.39
N SER A 165 8.97 -17.08 -5.62
CA SER A 165 7.80 -16.55 -6.34
C SER A 165 8.01 -16.46 -7.86
N GLY A 166 9.11 -17.02 -8.38
CA GLY A 166 9.35 -17.22 -9.81
C GLY A 166 10.21 -16.16 -10.49
N LEU A 167 10.77 -15.19 -9.76
CA LEU A 167 11.70 -14.23 -10.36
C LEU A 167 13.12 -14.82 -10.39
N GLU A 168 13.62 -15.05 -11.61
CA GLU A 168 15.04 -15.33 -11.82
C GLU A 168 15.88 -14.11 -11.42
N CYS A 169 16.76 -14.32 -10.45
CA CYS A 169 17.75 -13.33 -10.03
C CYS A 169 18.92 -14.04 -9.34
N GLU A 170 20.11 -13.47 -9.42
CA GLU A 170 21.31 -14.03 -8.79
C GLU A 170 22.13 -12.93 -8.13
N TRP A 171 22.76 -13.27 -7.00
CA TRP A 171 23.78 -12.41 -6.41
C TRP A 171 25.08 -12.63 -7.18
N LEU A 172 25.72 -11.55 -7.60
CA LEU A 172 26.98 -11.55 -8.32
C LEU A 172 28.07 -10.87 -7.50
N ASP A 173 29.28 -11.41 -7.60
CA ASP A 173 30.47 -10.71 -7.13
C ASP A 173 30.94 -9.63 -8.12
N ARG A 174 31.89 -8.80 -7.68
CA ARG A 174 32.44 -7.68 -8.48
C ARG A 174 33.10 -8.11 -9.80
N HIS A 175 33.64 -9.32 -9.89
CA HIS A 175 34.27 -9.84 -11.11
C HIS A 175 33.20 -10.24 -12.12
N GLU A 176 32.12 -10.87 -11.67
CA GLU A 176 31.02 -11.27 -12.57
C GLU A 176 30.27 -10.04 -13.09
N ILE A 177 30.06 -9.03 -12.24
CA ILE A 177 29.51 -7.73 -12.65
C ILE A 177 30.40 -7.10 -13.73
N LYS A 178 31.73 -7.09 -13.53
CA LYS A 178 32.69 -6.55 -14.51
C LYS A 178 32.68 -7.33 -15.83
N ARG A 179 32.53 -8.66 -15.78
CA ARG A 179 32.38 -9.49 -16.99
C ARG A 179 31.13 -9.15 -17.78
N ARG A 180 29.99 -8.91 -17.10
CA ARG A 180 28.71 -8.57 -17.75
C ARG A 180 28.67 -7.14 -18.29
N HIS A 181 29.33 -6.19 -17.63
CA HIS A 181 29.42 -4.82 -18.09
C HIS A 181 30.87 -4.30 -17.99
N PRO A 182 31.69 -4.50 -19.03
CA PRO A 182 33.14 -4.22 -19.01
C PRO A 182 33.50 -2.77 -18.68
N HIS A 183 32.61 -1.82 -18.94
CA HIS A 183 32.85 -0.40 -18.65
C HIS A 183 32.60 -0.01 -17.18
N LEU A 184 32.02 -0.87 -16.34
CA LEU A 184 31.78 -0.52 -14.93
C LEU A 184 33.07 -0.54 -14.11
N TYR A 185 33.25 0.46 -13.26
CA TYR A 185 34.14 0.35 -12.11
C TYR A 185 33.44 -0.50 -11.03
N THR A 186 34.08 -1.55 -10.54
CA THR A 186 33.49 -2.49 -9.56
C THR A 186 34.35 -2.65 -8.29
N GLY A 187 35.44 -1.91 -8.18
CA GLY A 187 36.41 -2.06 -7.08
C GLY A 187 35.85 -1.70 -5.70
N ASP A 188 34.82 -0.85 -5.65
CA ASP A 188 34.15 -0.38 -4.44
C ASP A 188 32.81 -1.10 -4.15
N LEU A 189 32.53 -2.21 -4.85
CA LEU A 189 31.28 -2.96 -4.70
C LEU A 189 31.45 -4.13 -3.74
N GLU A 190 30.46 -4.30 -2.86
CA GLU A 190 30.24 -5.55 -2.11
C GLU A 190 29.68 -6.65 -3.04
N GLY A 191 28.97 -6.24 -4.09
CA GLY A 191 28.39 -7.10 -5.11
C GLY A 191 27.15 -6.47 -5.73
N GLY A 192 26.25 -7.28 -6.25
CA GLY A 192 25.00 -6.81 -6.84
C GLY A 192 24.07 -7.94 -7.26
N VAL A 193 22.86 -7.58 -7.68
CA VAL A 193 21.85 -8.54 -8.15
C VAL A 193 21.69 -8.43 -9.65
N TRP A 194 21.92 -9.54 -10.34
CA TRP A 194 21.58 -9.72 -11.75
C TRP A 194 20.16 -10.22 -11.90
N VAL A 195 19.42 -9.60 -12.82
CA VAL A 195 18.03 -9.93 -13.13
C VAL A 195 17.90 -10.04 -14.65
N PRO A 196 17.98 -11.25 -15.23
CA PRO A 196 17.97 -11.45 -16.68
C PRO A 196 16.62 -11.12 -17.34
N GLY A 197 15.54 -11.18 -16.56
CA GLY A 197 14.19 -10.84 -17.04
C GLY A 197 13.92 -9.35 -17.20
N ASP A 198 14.79 -8.48 -16.69
CA ASP A 198 14.65 -7.04 -16.86
C ASP A 198 14.87 -6.64 -18.32
N ALA A 199 14.17 -5.60 -18.76
CA ALA A 199 14.21 -5.15 -20.15
C ALA A 199 14.15 -3.63 -20.25
N VAL A 200 14.39 -3.13 -21.46
CA VAL A 200 14.14 -1.75 -21.85
C VAL A 200 13.23 -1.75 -23.07
N ALA A 201 12.32 -0.79 -23.15
CA ALA A 201 11.47 -0.56 -24.31
C ALA A 201 11.40 0.92 -24.63
N GLU A 202 11.01 1.28 -25.85
CA GLU A 202 10.92 2.67 -26.28
C GLU A 202 9.58 3.27 -25.80
N PRO A 203 9.56 4.22 -24.83
CA PRO A 203 8.32 4.71 -24.25
C PRO A 203 7.36 5.32 -25.27
N TYR A 204 7.89 6.05 -26.24
CA TYR A 204 7.06 6.70 -27.27
C TYR A 204 6.31 5.66 -28.11
N THR A 205 7.00 4.63 -28.60
CA THR A 205 6.39 3.61 -29.47
C THR A 205 5.38 2.76 -28.71
N VAL A 206 5.66 2.40 -27.45
CA VAL A 206 4.68 1.68 -26.62
C VAL A 206 3.41 2.51 -26.42
N CYS A 207 3.55 3.79 -26.08
CA CYS A 207 2.43 4.71 -25.91
C CYS A 207 1.59 4.85 -27.20
N ALA A 208 2.27 5.01 -28.35
CA ALA A 208 1.62 5.15 -29.66
C ALA A 208 0.93 3.85 -30.11
N THR A 209 1.56 2.69 -29.91
CA THR A 209 0.98 1.40 -30.27
C THR A 209 -0.27 1.09 -29.45
N LEU A 210 -0.24 1.31 -28.13
CA LEU A 210 -1.43 1.12 -27.30
C LEU A 210 -2.60 2.02 -27.75
N ALA A 211 -2.32 3.28 -28.09
CA ALA A 211 -3.33 4.18 -28.62
C ALA A 211 -3.92 3.67 -29.95
N SER A 212 -3.05 3.30 -30.89
CA SER A 212 -3.46 2.77 -32.19
C SER A 212 -4.29 1.50 -32.07
N LEU A 213 -3.92 0.60 -31.16
CA LEU A 213 -4.65 -0.64 -30.93
C LEU A 213 -6.04 -0.36 -30.33
N ALA A 214 -6.12 0.51 -29.32
CA ALA A 214 -7.39 0.93 -28.75
C ALA A 214 -8.31 1.54 -29.83
N GLN A 215 -7.79 2.43 -30.68
CA GLN A 215 -8.54 3.02 -31.80
C GLN A 215 -9.02 1.97 -32.82
N SER A 216 -8.15 1.02 -33.17
CA SER A 216 -8.50 -0.05 -34.11
C SER A 216 -9.61 -0.97 -33.59
N GLN A 217 -9.76 -1.04 -32.26
CA GLN A 217 -10.75 -1.85 -31.56
C GLN A 217 -12.01 -1.06 -31.15
N GLY A 218 -12.08 0.24 -31.45
CA GLY A 218 -13.30 1.03 -31.30
C GLY A 218 -13.20 2.28 -30.43
N ALA A 219 -12.10 2.50 -29.68
CA ALA A 219 -11.97 3.72 -28.88
C ALA A 219 -11.88 4.97 -29.77
N VAL A 220 -12.55 6.04 -29.34
CA VAL A 220 -12.53 7.35 -30.01
C VAL A 220 -11.57 8.27 -29.28
N TYR A 221 -10.63 8.89 -30.02
CA TYR A 221 -9.69 9.85 -29.46
C TYR A 221 -10.10 11.27 -29.89
N VAL A 222 -10.19 12.17 -28.91
CA VAL A 222 -10.47 13.59 -29.10
C VAL A 222 -9.32 14.39 -28.51
N GLU A 223 -8.49 14.93 -29.40
CA GLU A 223 -7.34 15.77 -29.10
C GLU A 223 -7.74 17.25 -29.02
N ASP A 224 -6.84 18.10 -28.52
CA ASP A 224 -7.06 19.54 -28.31
C ASP A 224 -8.36 19.82 -27.51
N CYS A 225 -8.69 18.91 -26.60
CA CYS A 225 -9.92 18.86 -25.83
C CYS A 225 -9.59 18.81 -24.34
N SER A 226 -9.61 19.97 -23.70
CA SER A 226 -9.34 20.06 -22.26
C SER A 226 -10.58 19.69 -21.46
N VAL A 227 -10.43 18.80 -20.48
CA VAL A 227 -11.49 18.55 -19.50
C VAL A 227 -11.52 19.71 -18.51
N GLU A 228 -12.67 20.35 -18.38
CA GLU A 228 -12.88 21.52 -17.54
C GLU A 228 -13.47 21.15 -16.19
N ARG A 229 -14.47 20.24 -16.18
CA ARG A 229 -15.23 19.88 -14.97
C ARG A 229 -15.85 18.49 -15.11
N ILE A 230 -15.89 17.75 -14.00
CA ILE A 230 -16.65 16.50 -13.89
C ILE A 230 -17.89 16.79 -13.05
N VAL A 231 -19.04 16.31 -13.52
CA VAL A 231 -20.35 16.57 -12.92
C VAL A 231 -20.96 15.26 -12.46
N THR A 232 -21.63 15.31 -11.32
CA THR A 232 -22.32 14.16 -10.73
C THR A 232 -23.82 14.33 -10.78
N ASP A 233 -24.55 13.30 -10.39
CA ASP A 233 -25.96 13.40 -10.07
C ASP A 233 -26.20 14.24 -8.81
N GLU A 234 -27.44 14.68 -8.66
CA GLU A 234 -27.93 15.26 -7.42
C GLU A 234 -28.35 14.11 -6.49
N VAL A 235 -27.76 14.06 -5.30
CA VAL A 235 -28.09 13.06 -4.29
C VAL A 235 -29.05 13.63 -3.25
N PRO A 236 -29.96 12.81 -2.70
CA PRO A 236 -30.97 13.27 -1.75
C PRO A 236 -30.37 13.80 -0.44
N HIS A 237 -29.19 13.29 -0.05
CA HIS A 237 -28.46 13.79 1.11
C HIS A 237 -26.96 13.44 1.04
N SER A 238 -26.15 14.16 1.82
CA SER A 238 -24.68 14.09 1.80
C SER A 238 -24.05 12.76 2.21
N GLN A 239 -24.83 11.82 2.78
CA GLN A 239 -24.35 10.48 3.12
C GLN A 239 -24.32 9.52 1.93
N VAL A 240 -25.11 9.78 0.87
CA VAL A 240 -25.07 9.00 -0.38
C VAL A 240 -23.91 9.52 -1.22
N VAL A 241 -23.11 8.61 -1.76
CA VAL A 241 -22.01 8.96 -2.66
C VAL A 241 -22.61 9.32 -4.03
N PRO A 242 -22.39 10.54 -4.53
CA PRO A 242 -22.88 10.93 -5.85
C PRO A 242 -22.08 10.22 -6.95
N LYS A 243 -22.72 9.98 -8.09
CA LYS A 243 -22.17 9.25 -9.23
C LYS A 243 -21.87 10.17 -10.40
N VAL A 244 -20.81 9.89 -11.16
CA VAL A 244 -20.52 10.60 -12.42
C VAL A 244 -21.72 10.56 -13.38
N THR A 245 -22.05 11.69 -13.99
CA THR A 245 -23.09 11.78 -15.04
C THR A 245 -22.55 12.29 -16.37
N HIS A 246 -21.65 13.29 -16.34
CA HIS A 246 -21.07 13.87 -17.55
C HIS A 246 -19.78 14.63 -17.26
N VAL A 247 -19.03 14.87 -18.34
CA VAL A 247 -17.79 15.64 -18.36
C VAL A 247 -17.98 16.86 -19.23
N VAL A 248 -17.67 18.04 -18.69
CA VAL A 248 -17.63 19.30 -19.43
C VAL A 248 -16.21 19.51 -19.94
N THR A 249 -16.09 19.79 -21.24
CA THR A 249 -14.83 19.98 -21.95
C THR A 249 -14.85 21.30 -22.71
N SER A 250 -13.68 21.73 -23.21
CA SER A 250 -13.56 22.90 -24.08
C SER A 250 -14.28 22.76 -25.43
N LEU A 251 -14.71 21.54 -25.81
CA LEU A 251 -15.44 21.26 -27.06
C LEU A 251 -16.93 20.91 -26.82
N GLY A 252 -17.41 21.05 -25.59
CA GLY A 252 -18.78 20.72 -25.19
C GLY A 252 -18.85 19.65 -24.10
N THR A 253 -20.05 19.10 -23.92
CA THR A 253 -20.33 18.12 -22.86
C THR A 253 -20.44 16.71 -23.44
N ILE A 254 -19.88 15.73 -22.74
CA ILE A 254 -20.04 14.30 -23.01
C ILE A 254 -20.64 13.60 -21.79
N HIS A 255 -21.77 12.91 -21.98
CA HIS A 255 -22.40 12.08 -20.94
C HIS A 255 -21.64 10.77 -20.77
N CYS A 256 -21.43 10.31 -19.53
CA CYS A 256 -20.76 9.04 -19.31
C CYS A 256 -21.11 8.32 -18.02
N GLU A 257 -20.99 6.99 -18.03
CA GLU A 257 -21.17 6.16 -16.84
C GLU A 257 -19.91 6.14 -15.97
N TYR A 258 -18.73 6.12 -16.59
CA TYR A 258 -17.43 6.05 -15.92
C TYR A 258 -16.49 7.15 -16.39
N PHE A 259 -15.73 7.70 -15.44
CA PHE A 259 -14.66 8.65 -15.72
C PHE A 259 -13.33 8.15 -15.15
N VAL A 260 -12.26 8.22 -15.93
CA VAL A 260 -10.91 7.84 -15.49
C VAL A 260 -9.98 9.04 -15.57
N ASN A 261 -9.47 9.48 -14.43
CA ASN A 261 -8.42 10.49 -14.34
C ASN A 261 -7.03 9.84 -14.44
N SER A 262 -6.47 9.86 -15.66
CA SER A 262 -5.09 9.47 -15.97
C SER A 262 -4.25 10.66 -16.44
N SER A 263 -4.60 11.87 -16.00
CA SER A 263 -4.04 13.14 -16.49
C SER A 263 -2.69 13.52 -15.85
N GLY A 264 -1.86 12.54 -15.46
CA GLY A 264 -0.49 12.75 -14.98
C GLY A 264 -0.36 13.86 -13.92
N MET A 265 0.50 14.84 -14.17
CA MET A 265 0.74 15.95 -13.24
C MET A 265 -0.48 16.88 -13.06
N TRP A 266 -1.42 16.91 -14.02
CA TRP A 266 -2.63 17.72 -13.96
C TRP A 266 -3.75 17.09 -13.10
N ALA A 267 -3.61 15.83 -12.72
CA ALA A 267 -4.66 15.05 -12.07
C ALA A 267 -5.21 15.67 -10.80
N ARG A 268 -4.34 16.28 -9.99
CA ARG A 268 -4.76 16.98 -8.78
C ARG A 268 -5.61 18.21 -9.08
N SER A 269 -5.22 19.01 -10.07
CA SER A 269 -5.97 20.19 -10.49
C SER A 269 -7.31 19.79 -11.10
N LEU A 270 -7.35 18.68 -11.84
CA LEU A 270 -8.58 18.12 -12.37
C LEU A 270 -9.53 17.61 -11.28
N GLY A 271 -9.05 16.85 -10.29
CA GLY A 271 -9.88 16.37 -9.17
C GLY A 271 -10.51 17.50 -8.36
N LYS A 272 -9.83 18.66 -8.25
CA LYS A 272 -10.38 19.87 -7.61
C LYS A 272 -11.50 20.56 -8.38
N ARG A 273 -11.62 20.29 -9.68
CA ARG A 273 -12.66 20.83 -10.54
C ARG A 273 -13.91 19.96 -10.54
N SER A 274 -13.88 18.78 -9.93
CA SER A 274 -15.07 17.98 -9.66
C SER A 274 -15.93 18.57 -8.55
N SER A 275 -17.23 18.27 -8.57
CA SER A 275 -18.16 18.55 -7.47
C SER A 275 -18.90 17.27 -7.11
N PRO A 276 -18.64 16.64 -5.94
CA PRO A 276 -17.66 17.02 -4.91
C PRO A 276 -16.20 16.92 -5.41
N LYS A 277 -15.28 17.59 -4.70
CA LYS A 277 -13.86 17.55 -5.07
C LYS A 277 -13.29 16.16 -4.83
N VAL A 278 -12.57 15.62 -5.80
CA VAL A 278 -11.84 14.36 -5.68
C VAL A 278 -10.41 14.63 -5.23
N ARG A 279 -9.97 13.95 -4.16
CA ARG A 279 -8.59 14.07 -3.67
C ARG A 279 -7.64 13.19 -4.48
N VAL A 280 -6.76 13.84 -5.25
CA VAL A 280 -5.67 13.17 -5.96
C VAL A 280 -4.34 13.70 -5.44
N PRO A 281 -3.75 13.08 -4.39
CA PRO A 281 -2.57 13.60 -3.71
C PRO A 281 -1.32 13.30 -4.52
N VAL A 282 -1.06 14.16 -5.51
CA VAL A 282 0.12 14.09 -6.36
C VAL A 282 0.77 15.45 -6.54
N PHE A 283 2.08 15.46 -6.74
CA PHE A 283 2.84 16.67 -7.00
C PHE A 283 4.04 16.41 -7.91
N PRO A 284 4.27 17.24 -8.93
CA PRO A 284 5.38 17.06 -9.85
C PRO A 284 6.72 17.49 -9.24
N ALA A 285 7.73 16.64 -9.37
CA ALA A 285 9.13 16.93 -9.09
C ALA A 285 9.88 17.14 -10.41
N GLU A 286 10.90 17.99 -10.41
CA GLU A 286 11.90 18.02 -11.48
C GLU A 286 12.61 16.65 -11.51
N HIS A 287 12.88 16.13 -12.70
CA HIS A 287 13.60 14.87 -12.88
C HIS A 287 14.56 14.98 -14.05
N PHE A 288 15.81 14.59 -13.80
CA PHE A 288 16.94 14.90 -14.67
C PHE A 288 17.56 13.66 -15.27
N TYR A 289 17.91 13.76 -16.55
CA TYR A 289 18.73 12.78 -17.23
C TYR A 289 19.55 13.39 -18.36
N LEU A 290 20.70 12.79 -18.62
CA LEU A 290 21.63 13.15 -19.67
C LEU A 290 21.71 12.01 -20.69
N HIS A 291 22.02 12.34 -21.94
CA HIS A 291 22.45 11.38 -22.95
C HIS A 291 23.87 11.69 -23.39
N THR A 292 24.70 10.68 -23.58
CA THR A 292 25.92 10.85 -24.37
C THR A 292 25.57 11.03 -25.84
N LYS A 293 26.47 11.61 -26.63
CA LYS A 293 26.44 11.36 -28.08
C LYS A 293 26.67 9.87 -28.37
N PRO A 294 26.25 9.37 -29.55
CA PRO A 294 26.49 7.97 -29.92
C PRO A 294 27.97 7.61 -29.82
N MET A 295 28.28 6.50 -29.16
CA MET A 295 29.64 6.00 -28.92
C MET A 295 29.69 4.47 -28.96
N ARG A 296 30.85 3.93 -29.33
CA ARG A 296 31.03 2.48 -29.55
C ARG A 296 30.85 1.68 -28.26
N GLU A 297 31.22 2.25 -27.13
CA GLU A 297 31.22 1.64 -25.81
C GLU A 297 29.81 1.54 -25.20
N ALA A 298 28.81 2.18 -25.79
CA ALA A 298 27.43 2.15 -25.33
C ALA A 298 26.62 1.08 -26.09
N ALA A 299 27.10 -0.16 -26.11
CA ALA A 299 26.41 -1.25 -26.80
C ALA A 299 25.00 -1.45 -26.22
N ASP A 300 24.00 -1.58 -27.09
CA ASP A 300 22.58 -1.63 -26.71
C ASP A 300 22.16 -2.90 -25.94
N ASP A 301 23.05 -3.89 -25.86
CA ASP A 301 22.87 -5.14 -25.10
C ASP A 301 23.44 -5.05 -23.67
N HIS A 302 24.04 -3.90 -23.30
CA HIS A 302 24.47 -3.70 -21.93
C HIS A 302 23.29 -3.74 -20.94
N PRO A 303 23.46 -4.43 -19.80
CA PRO A 303 22.49 -4.40 -18.72
C PRO A 303 22.15 -2.99 -18.24
N VAL A 304 20.90 -2.79 -17.84
CA VAL A 304 20.53 -1.59 -17.07
C VAL A 304 21.31 -1.60 -15.76
N VAL A 305 21.99 -0.50 -15.45
CA VAL A 305 22.76 -0.36 -14.21
C VAL A 305 21.96 0.49 -13.24
N ARG A 306 21.79 0.01 -12.00
CA ARG A 306 21.24 0.80 -10.89
C ARG A 306 22.25 0.80 -9.75
N ASP A 307 22.81 1.96 -9.45
CA ASP A 307 23.63 2.17 -8.26
C ASP A 307 22.80 2.93 -7.22
N TYR A 308 22.11 2.18 -6.35
CA TYR A 308 21.21 2.74 -5.35
C TYR A 308 21.93 3.65 -4.36
N ASP A 309 23.14 3.26 -3.96
CA ASP A 309 23.93 3.98 -2.96
C ASP A 309 24.54 5.27 -3.54
N SER A 310 24.62 5.37 -4.87
CA SER A 310 25.02 6.59 -5.58
C SER A 310 23.84 7.34 -6.21
N HIS A 311 22.60 6.93 -5.93
CA HIS A 311 21.37 7.57 -6.41
C HIS A 311 21.23 7.65 -7.94
N MET A 312 21.91 6.78 -8.70
CA MET A 312 21.98 6.88 -10.17
C MET A 312 21.59 5.58 -10.88
N PHE A 313 21.12 5.72 -12.12
CA PHE A 313 20.93 4.62 -13.04
C PHE A 313 21.50 4.96 -14.43
N CYS A 314 21.83 3.91 -15.19
CA CYS A 314 22.31 4.02 -16.54
C CYS A 314 21.64 2.98 -17.45
N VAL A 315 21.26 3.42 -18.64
CA VAL A 315 20.63 2.61 -19.68
C VAL A 315 21.35 2.86 -21.00
N THR A 316 21.53 1.83 -21.82
CA THR A 316 22.06 1.97 -23.18
C THR A 316 20.93 1.85 -24.20
N ARG A 317 20.87 2.82 -25.12
CA ARG A 317 19.94 2.80 -26.25
C ARG A 317 20.50 3.62 -27.40
N ASN A 318 20.37 3.13 -28.63
CA ASN A 318 20.84 3.80 -29.84
C ASN A 318 22.34 4.15 -29.79
N SER A 319 23.16 3.27 -29.22
CA SER A 319 24.59 3.51 -28.98
C SER A 319 24.87 4.71 -28.08
N GLN A 320 23.95 5.09 -27.19
CA GLN A 320 24.11 6.18 -26.21
C GLN A 320 23.94 5.65 -24.80
N PHE A 321 24.72 6.18 -23.85
CA PHE A 321 24.39 6.05 -22.43
C PHE A 321 23.39 7.13 -22.06
N MET A 322 22.25 6.72 -21.51
CA MET A 322 21.33 7.56 -20.78
C MET A 322 21.62 7.42 -19.28
N VAL A 323 21.93 8.51 -18.60
CA VAL A 323 22.18 8.53 -17.15
C VAL A 323 21.15 9.43 -16.49
N GLY A 324 20.47 8.91 -15.48
CA GLY A 324 19.54 9.66 -14.65
C GLY A 324 19.74 9.35 -13.17
N GLY A 325 19.04 10.07 -12.30
CA GLY A 325 19.15 9.89 -10.86
C GLY A 325 17.86 10.15 -10.12
N PHE A 326 17.83 9.68 -8.87
CA PHE A 326 16.79 10.00 -7.88
C PHE A 326 17.47 10.76 -6.74
N GLU A 327 17.51 12.08 -6.86
CA GLU A 327 18.28 12.94 -5.97
C GLU A 327 17.76 12.87 -4.53
N PRO A 328 18.65 12.78 -3.52
CA PRO A 328 18.27 12.83 -2.10
C PRO A 328 17.43 14.06 -1.72
N HIS A 329 17.67 15.17 -2.43
CA HIS A 329 17.00 16.45 -2.22
C HIS A 329 16.38 16.94 -3.52
N ALA A 330 15.24 16.36 -3.91
CA ALA A 330 14.58 16.71 -5.15
C ALA A 330 13.92 18.09 -5.13
N LYS A 331 13.80 18.68 -6.32
CA LYS A 331 13.15 19.97 -6.53
C LYS A 331 11.68 19.79 -6.92
N PRO A 332 10.73 20.44 -6.24
CA PRO A 332 9.36 20.51 -6.73
C PRO A 332 9.33 21.30 -8.06
N ALA A 333 8.68 20.76 -9.10
CA ALA A 333 8.73 21.32 -10.45
C ALA A 333 8.05 22.69 -10.61
N PHE A 334 7.03 22.96 -9.80
CA PHE A 334 6.25 24.19 -9.92
C PHE A 334 5.95 24.82 -8.56
N THR A 335 6.10 26.14 -8.47
CA THR A 335 5.72 26.94 -7.29
C THR A 335 4.24 27.32 -7.34
N ASP A 336 3.79 27.90 -8.45
CA ASP A 336 2.49 28.60 -8.56
C ASP A 336 1.45 27.85 -9.39
N GLY A 337 1.85 26.78 -10.06
CA GLY A 337 0.97 25.81 -10.71
C GLY A 337 1.62 25.33 -11.99
N ILE A 338 1.00 24.34 -12.65
CA ILE A 338 1.46 23.95 -13.97
C ILE A 338 1.06 25.07 -14.96
N PRO A 339 1.99 25.59 -15.78
CA PRO A 339 1.67 26.59 -16.80
C PRO A 339 0.58 26.09 -17.76
N ARG A 340 -0.27 27.01 -18.24
CA ARG A 340 -1.30 26.67 -19.27
C ARG A 340 -0.64 26.21 -20.57
N GLU A 341 0.38 26.93 -21.00
CA GLU A 341 1.22 26.59 -22.14
C GLU A 341 2.41 25.74 -21.66
N TRP A 342 2.17 24.45 -21.47
CA TRP A 342 3.22 23.51 -21.10
C TRP A 342 4.11 23.20 -22.31
N LYS A 343 5.42 23.39 -22.16
CA LYS A 343 6.46 22.93 -23.11
C LYS A 343 6.95 21.56 -22.66
N ASN A 344 7.41 20.72 -23.58
CA ASN A 344 7.80 19.32 -23.30
C ASN A 344 8.78 19.13 -22.11
N CYS A 345 9.64 20.10 -21.81
CA CYS A 345 10.62 20.06 -20.72
C CYS A 345 10.81 21.42 -20.00
N LEU A 346 11.36 21.36 -18.79
CA LEU A 346 11.89 22.51 -18.06
C LEU A 346 13.34 22.80 -18.48
N SER A 347 13.86 23.96 -18.05
CA SER A 347 15.29 24.27 -18.15
C SER A 347 16.12 23.29 -17.32
N GLY A 348 17.22 22.81 -17.89
CA GLY A 348 18.22 22.02 -17.17
C GLY A 348 18.88 22.80 -16.02
N ASP A 349 19.42 22.06 -15.05
CA ASP A 349 20.11 22.58 -13.87
C ASP A 349 21.39 21.74 -13.63
N GLU A 350 22.49 22.17 -14.26
CA GLU A 350 23.75 21.44 -14.25
C GLU A 350 24.35 21.31 -12.84
N GLU A 351 24.26 22.35 -12.01
CA GLU A 351 24.81 22.31 -10.65
C GLU A 351 24.00 21.37 -9.76
N HIS A 352 22.68 21.32 -9.91
CA HIS A 352 21.85 20.34 -9.20
C HIS A 352 22.18 18.90 -9.60
N PHE A 353 22.41 18.66 -10.90
CA PHE A 353 22.63 17.33 -11.44
C PHE A 353 24.09 16.83 -11.35
N LYS A 354 25.04 17.74 -11.13
CA LYS A 354 26.48 17.46 -11.00
C LYS A 354 26.83 16.30 -10.05
N PRO A 355 26.21 16.13 -8.86
CA PRO A 355 26.51 14.98 -8.00
C PRO A 355 26.19 13.64 -8.66
N ILE A 356 25.06 13.55 -9.39
CA ILE A 356 24.68 12.35 -10.14
C ILE A 356 25.64 12.11 -11.30
N ARG A 357 26.05 13.17 -12.01
CA ARG A 357 27.06 13.07 -13.08
C ARG A 357 28.40 12.56 -12.55
N VAL A 358 28.90 13.10 -11.45
CA VAL A 358 30.16 12.64 -10.82
C VAL A 358 30.06 11.18 -10.39
N ALA A 359 28.93 10.78 -9.80
CA ALA A 359 28.67 9.39 -9.46
C ALA A 359 28.65 8.48 -10.70
N ALA A 360 28.05 8.93 -11.80
CA ALA A 360 28.01 8.20 -13.05
C ALA A 360 29.41 8.06 -13.68
N GLU A 361 30.22 9.12 -13.70
CA GLU A 361 31.60 9.09 -14.18
C GLU A 361 32.51 8.22 -13.30
N HIS A 362 32.22 8.10 -12.01
CA HIS A 362 32.88 7.12 -11.13
C HIS A 362 32.47 5.68 -11.47
N ARG A 363 31.16 5.43 -11.61
CA ARG A 363 30.63 4.08 -11.88
C ARG A 363 30.94 3.60 -13.30
N LEU A 364 30.94 4.49 -14.29
CA LEU A 364 31.30 4.26 -15.69
C LEU A 364 32.42 5.23 -16.10
N PRO A 365 33.70 4.90 -15.85
CA PRO A 365 34.82 5.78 -16.20
C PRO A 365 34.91 6.19 -17.67
N VAL A 366 34.30 5.41 -18.57
CA VAL A 366 34.19 5.74 -20.01
C VAL A 366 33.41 7.04 -20.27
N LEU A 367 32.60 7.50 -19.32
CA LEU A 367 31.85 8.75 -19.40
C LEU A 367 32.73 10.01 -19.18
N LYS A 368 33.96 9.84 -18.66
CA LYS A 368 34.86 10.98 -18.44
C LYS A 368 35.36 11.55 -19.77
N GLY A 369 35.14 12.85 -19.96
CA GLY A 369 35.58 13.56 -21.17
C GLY A 369 34.75 13.29 -22.43
N THR A 370 33.60 12.62 -22.31
CA THR A 370 32.68 12.41 -23.44
C THR A 370 31.86 13.66 -23.74
N GLN A 371 31.27 13.69 -24.93
CA GLN A 371 30.30 14.70 -25.31
C GLN A 371 28.90 14.26 -24.92
N TYR A 372 28.13 15.20 -24.36
CA TYR A 372 26.76 14.99 -23.93
C TYR A 372 25.80 15.81 -24.79
N GLU A 373 24.59 15.29 -24.95
CA GLU A 373 23.43 16.09 -25.33
C GLU A 373 23.05 17.04 -24.17
N PRO A 374 22.28 18.11 -24.45
CA PRO A 374 21.80 18.99 -23.40
C PRO A 374 21.06 18.23 -22.29
N LEU A 375 21.31 18.61 -21.03
CA LEU A 375 20.63 18.04 -19.87
C LEU A 375 19.10 18.20 -19.99
N VAL A 376 18.38 17.09 -19.85
CA VAL A 376 16.92 17.10 -19.89
C VAL A 376 16.38 17.17 -18.48
N ASN A 377 15.47 18.13 -18.25
CA ASN A 377 14.67 18.23 -17.05
C ASN A 377 13.19 18.01 -17.43
N SER A 378 12.70 16.79 -17.22
CA SER A 378 11.31 16.43 -17.50
C SER A 378 10.59 16.13 -16.20
N PRO A 379 9.69 17.00 -15.72
CA PRO A 379 9.00 16.75 -14.47
C PRO A 379 8.23 15.43 -14.48
N ASP A 380 8.19 14.74 -13.35
CA ASP A 380 7.28 13.62 -13.16
C ASP A 380 6.55 13.70 -11.82
N THR A 381 5.47 12.95 -11.72
CA THR A 381 4.46 13.06 -10.68
C THR A 381 4.75 12.08 -9.55
N PHE A 382 4.99 12.62 -8.35
CA PHE A 382 5.23 11.84 -7.15
C PHE A 382 4.05 11.92 -6.18
N THR A 383 3.86 10.83 -5.44
CA THR A 383 2.84 10.71 -4.40
C THR A 383 3.47 10.91 -3.02
N PRO A 384 2.68 11.18 -1.96
CA PRO A 384 3.22 11.38 -0.62
C PRO A 384 4.09 10.26 -0.06
N ASP A 385 3.89 9.03 -0.55
CA ASP A 385 4.55 7.83 -0.06
C ASP A 385 5.45 7.13 -1.10
N GLY A 386 5.61 7.72 -2.28
CA GLY A 386 6.44 7.18 -3.36
C GLY A 386 5.87 5.90 -4.00
N LYS A 387 4.59 5.61 -3.80
CA LYS A 387 3.86 4.49 -4.45
C LYS A 387 2.81 5.02 -5.42
N TRP A 388 2.45 4.24 -6.44
CA TRP A 388 1.43 4.63 -7.40
C TRP A 388 0.05 4.84 -6.74
N ILE A 389 -0.83 5.62 -7.38
CA ILE A 389 -2.22 5.81 -6.96
C ILE A 389 -3.15 5.29 -8.03
N LEU A 390 -3.91 4.26 -7.69
CA LEU A 390 -4.94 3.66 -8.53
C LEU A 390 -6.21 3.37 -7.73
N GLY A 391 -7.35 3.40 -8.43
CA GLY A 391 -8.63 2.92 -7.94
C GLY A 391 -9.74 3.97 -7.98
N GLU A 392 -10.91 3.55 -7.51
CA GLU A 392 -12.10 4.38 -7.48
C GLU A 392 -12.02 5.43 -6.36
N ALA A 393 -12.41 6.66 -6.68
CA ALA A 393 -12.40 7.77 -5.76
C ALA A 393 -13.48 7.58 -4.68
N PRO A 394 -13.16 7.84 -3.40
CA PRO A 394 -14.12 7.73 -2.32
C PRO A 394 -15.19 8.84 -2.29
N GLU A 395 -14.99 9.93 -3.04
CA GLU A 395 -15.93 11.06 -3.07
C GLU A 395 -16.99 10.97 -4.17
N ILE A 396 -16.71 10.24 -5.26
CA ILE A 396 -17.60 10.13 -6.42
C ILE A 396 -17.59 8.69 -6.93
N ASP A 397 -18.77 8.10 -7.04
CA ASP A 397 -18.98 6.78 -7.62
C ASP A 397 -18.71 6.81 -9.13
N ASN A 398 -18.04 5.78 -9.64
CA ASN A 398 -17.55 5.66 -11.01
C ASN A 398 -16.50 6.69 -11.46
N TYR A 399 -15.87 7.42 -10.53
CA TYR A 399 -14.66 8.21 -10.80
C TYR A 399 -13.42 7.40 -10.44
N PHE A 400 -12.64 6.98 -11.42
CA PHE A 400 -11.38 6.26 -11.24
C PHE A 400 -10.16 7.16 -11.38
N VAL A 401 -9.07 6.82 -10.69
CA VAL A 401 -7.79 7.50 -10.75
C VAL A 401 -6.70 6.50 -11.09
N ALA A 402 -5.74 6.88 -11.93
CA ALA A 402 -4.55 6.08 -12.25
C ALA A 402 -3.36 7.00 -12.57
N VAL A 403 -2.65 7.45 -11.53
CA VAL A 403 -1.62 8.50 -11.63
C VAL A 403 -0.47 8.32 -10.62
N GLY A 404 0.51 9.22 -10.65
CA GLY A 404 1.61 9.25 -9.69
C GLY A 404 2.62 8.13 -9.92
N MET A 405 3.10 8.00 -11.16
CA MET A 405 3.95 6.88 -11.58
C MET A 405 5.43 7.00 -11.17
N ASN A 406 5.79 8.04 -10.40
CA ASN A 406 7.05 8.18 -9.67
C ASN A 406 8.33 8.03 -10.54
N GLY A 407 8.36 8.61 -11.74
CA GLY A 407 9.55 8.61 -12.60
C GLY A 407 9.54 7.54 -13.69
N ASN A 408 8.62 6.57 -13.66
CA ASN A 408 8.63 5.46 -14.62
C ASN A 408 7.23 4.91 -14.94
N SER A 409 6.44 5.69 -15.69
CA SER A 409 5.09 5.31 -16.11
C SER A 409 5.03 4.06 -17.00
N LEU A 410 6.03 3.84 -17.86
CA LEU A 410 6.08 2.67 -18.75
C LEU A 410 6.16 1.36 -17.96
N GLN A 411 6.90 1.34 -16.85
CA GLN A 411 7.12 0.14 -16.05
C GLN A 411 5.82 -0.49 -15.54
N GLY A 412 4.85 0.34 -15.13
CA GLY A 412 3.56 -0.12 -14.61
C GLY A 412 2.41 -0.07 -15.60
N CYS A 413 2.58 0.48 -16.80
CA CYS A 413 1.46 0.91 -17.63
C CYS A 413 0.47 -0.21 -17.98
N GLY A 414 0.98 -1.37 -18.40
CA GLY A 414 0.15 -2.51 -18.81
C GLY A 414 -0.67 -3.06 -17.65
N GLY A 415 -0.01 -3.36 -16.53
CA GLY A 415 -0.69 -3.94 -15.37
C GLY A 415 -1.63 -2.97 -14.67
N VAL A 416 -1.31 -1.67 -14.63
CA VAL A 416 -2.22 -0.63 -14.12
C VAL A 416 -3.43 -0.49 -15.06
N GLY A 417 -3.19 -0.49 -16.38
CA GLY A 417 -4.25 -0.44 -17.39
C GLY A 417 -5.23 -1.59 -17.26
N GLN A 418 -4.72 -2.80 -17.13
CA GLN A 418 -5.52 -4.00 -16.87
C GLN A 418 -6.31 -3.87 -15.57
N ALA A 419 -5.66 -3.52 -14.46
CA ALA A 419 -6.32 -3.47 -13.16
C ALA A 419 -7.50 -2.47 -13.16
N ILE A 420 -7.33 -1.28 -13.72
CA ILE A 420 -8.43 -0.30 -13.78
C ILE A 420 -9.56 -0.79 -14.70
N ALA A 421 -9.24 -1.35 -15.87
CA ALA A 421 -10.25 -1.91 -16.77
C ALA A 421 -11.04 -3.04 -16.10
N GLU A 422 -10.38 -4.01 -15.47
CA GLU A 422 -11.02 -5.09 -14.72
C GLU A 422 -11.90 -4.56 -13.58
N TRP A 423 -11.46 -3.52 -12.87
CA TRP A 423 -12.25 -2.92 -11.79
C TRP A 423 -13.52 -2.26 -12.34
N ILE A 424 -13.43 -1.52 -13.45
CA ILE A 424 -14.60 -0.93 -14.12
C ILE A 424 -15.57 -2.02 -14.58
N MET A 425 -15.08 -3.08 -15.21
CA MET A 425 -15.93 -4.13 -15.79
C MET A 425 -16.57 -5.06 -14.75
N TYR A 426 -15.85 -5.38 -13.67
CA TYR A 426 -16.28 -6.39 -12.70
C TYR A 426 -16.65 -5.83 -11.33
N GLY A 427 -16.53 -4.51 -11.12
CA GLY A 427 -16.82 -3.81 -9.87
C GLY A 427 -15.85 -4.09 -8.71
N SER A 428 -14.88 -5.00 -8.89
CA SER A 428 -13.86 -5.28 -7.89
C SER A 428 -12.62 -5.95 -8.49
N LEU A 429 -11.48 -5.80 -7.82
CA LEU A 429 -10.25 -6.49 -8.17
C LEU A 429 -10.18 -7.89 -7.56
N ALA A 430 -9.66 -8.86 -8.30
CA ALA A 430 -9.35 -10.20 -7.80
C ALA A 430 -8.11 -10.21 -6.88
N LYS A 431 -7.22 -9.23 -7.04
CA LYS A 431 -5.93 -9.14 -6.34
C LYS A 431 -5.91 -8.01 -5.30
N GLU A 432 -5.02 -8.16 -4.34
CA GLU A 432 -4.74 -7.18 -3.28
C GLU A 432 -3.96 -5.98 -3.86
N MET A 433 -4.45 -4.75 -3.66
CA MET A 433 -3.86 -3.50 -4.17
C MET A 433 -3.89 -2.36 -3.15
N LEU A 434 -4.01 -2.63 -1.85
CA LEU A 434 -4.04 -1.64 -0.76
C LEU A 434 -2.84 -0.70 -0.80
N ALA A 435 -1.67 -1.20 -1.21
CA ALA A 435 -0.46 -0.38 -1.34
C ALA A 435 -0.59 0.74 -2.39
N PHE A 436 -1.50 0.60 -3.36
CA PHE A 436 -1.72 1.54 -4.44
C PHE A 436 -3.11 2.20 -4.41
N ASP A 437 -4.02 1.70 -3.57
CA ASP A 437 -5.38 2.20 -3.42
C ASP A 437 -5.40 3.70 -3.04
N ILE A 438 -6.20 4.50 -3.75
CA ILE A 438 -6.37 5.94 -3.50
C ILE A 438 -6.91 6.24 -2.10
N ARG A 439 -7.66 5.32 -1.50
CA ARG A 439 -8.27 5.46 -0.17
C ARG A 439 -7.27 5.34 0.97
N ARG A 440 -5.98 5.12 0.69
CA ARG A 440 -4.92 5.21 1.71
C ARG A 440 -4.58 6.64 2.13
N PHE A 441 -5.20 7.64 1.51
CA PHE A 441 -4.99 9.05 1.83
C PHE A 441 -6.25 9.74 2.35
N ILE A 442 -6.06 10.66 3.29
CA ILE A 442 -7.03 11.66 3.76
C ILE A 442 -6.79 13.03 3.10
N ASP A 443 -7.73 13.97 3.28
CA ASP A 443 -7.67 15.31 2.70
C ASP A 443 -6.36 16.08 3.00
N LEU A 444 -5.78 15.87 4.19
CA LEU A 444 -4.49 16.44 4.58
C LEU A 444 -3.41 16.17 3.53
N HIS A 445 -3.34 14.94 3.00
CA HIS A 445 -2.31 14.56 2.04
C HIS A 445 -2.51 15.22 0.67
N ASN A 446 -3.68 15.77 0.39
CA ASN A 446 -3.95 16.54 -0.82
C ASN A 446 -3.63 18.05 -0.64
N ASN A 447 -3.19 18.48 0.55
CA ASN A 447 -2.74 19.84 0.79
C ASN A 447 -1.51 20.17 -0.09
N ARG A 448 -1.55 21.31 -0.78
CA ARG A 448 -0.50 21.69 -1.74
C ARG A 448 0.87 21.86 -1.07
N ARG A 449 0.90 22.48 0.12
CA ARG A 449 2.14 22.74 0.85
C ARG A 449 2.72 21.45 1.41
N TYR A 450 1.86 20.58 1.96
CA TYR A 450 2.24 19.23 2.37
C TYR A 450 2.93 18.47 1.24
N LEU A 451 2.27 18.42 0.08
CA LEU A 451 2.77 17.73 -1.10
C LEU A 451 4.12 18.31 -1.57
N LYS A 452 4.20 19.63 -1.73
CA LYS A 452 5.43 20.33 -2.14
C LYS A 452 6.61 20.01 -1.21
N GLU A 453 6.39 20.05 0.11
CA GLU A 453 7.44 19.73 1.07
C GLU A 453 7.82 18.24 1.04
N ARG A 454 6.83 17.34 0.98
CA ARG A 454 7.06 15.89 0.93
C ARG A 454 7.83 15.46 -0.32
N THR A 455 7.57 16.08 -1.47
CA THR A 455 8.25 15.77 -2.74
C THR A 455 9.77 15.90 -2.63
N ARG A 456 10.27 16.81 -1.78
CA ARG A 456 11.71 17.08 -1.62
C ARG A 456 12.52 15.89 -1.10
N GLU A 457 11.88 14.96 -0.38
CA GLU A 457 12.55 13.75 0.13
C GLU A 457 12.03 12.46 -0.53
N VAL A 458 10.78 12.44 -1.01
CA VAL A 458 10.17 11.18 -1.50
C VAL A 458 10.83 10.64 -2.78
N VAL A 459 11.40 11.52 -3.61
CA VAL A 459 12.12 11.14 -4.83
C VAL A 459 13.38 10.35 -4.47
N GLY A 460 14.25 10.91 -3.62
CA GLY A 460 15.47 10.26 -3.16
C GLY A 460 15.21 8.95 -2.41
N ARG A 461 14.09 8.87 -1.68
CA ARG A 461 13.65 7.63 -1.01
C ARG A 461 13.41 6.45 -1.94
N HIS A 462 13.27 6.68 -3.25
CA HIS A 462 13.16 5.59 -4.21
C HIS A 462 14.40 4.67 -4.18
N TYR A 463 15.59 5.24 -3.91
CA TYR A 463 16.87 4.52 -3.87
C TYR A 463 17.45 4.36 -2.46
N GLU A 464 16.83 4.92 -1.41
CA GLU A 464 17.28 4.72 -0.02
C GLU A 464 17.12 3.27 0.47
N ILE A 465 17.84 2.93 1.55
CA ILE A 465 17.56 1.71 2.32
C ILE A 465 16.38 2.00 3.26
N LEU A 466 15.27 1.31 3.06
CA LEU A 466 14.11 1.40 3.95
C LEU A 466 14.29 0.46 5.14
N TYR A 467 15.07 0.90 6.14
CA TYR A 467 15.29 0.14 7.37
C TYR A 467 13.97 -0.10 8.11
N PRO A 468 13.64 -1.35 8.48
CA PRO A 468 12.40 -1.67 9.19
C PRO A 468 12.22 -0.82 10.44
N SER A 469 11.07 -0.16 10.55
CA SER A 469 10.69 0.69 11.69
C SER A 469 11.58 1.92 11.98
N GLN A 470 12.67 2.13 11.24
CA GLN A 470 13.62 3.24 11.42
C GLN A 470 13.70 4.19 10.21
N CYS A 471 12.83 4.01 9.21
CA CYS A 471 12.79 4.83 8.00
C CYS A 471 11.61 5.84 8.02
N GLU A 472 11.53 6.68 9.04
CA GLU A 472 10.45 7.69 9.12
C GLU A 472 10.73 8.91 8.24
N TYR A 473 9.68 9.61 7.82
CA TYR A 473 9.84 10.83 7.02
C TYR A 473 10.35 12.01 7.87
N ARG A 474 11.17 12.89 7.28
CA ARG A 474 11.75 14.04 7.99
C ARG A 474 10.99 15.33 7.74
N LEU A 475 10.44 15.51 6.53
CA LEU A 475 9.70 16.71 6.15
C LEU A 475 8.21 16.56 6.46
N ALA A 476 7.45 17.66 6.40
CA ALA A 476 5.98 17.66 6.56
C ALA A 476 5.49 16.79 7.76
N ARG A 477 6.06 17.04 8.94
CA ARG A 477 5.77 16.39 10.24
C ARG A 477 4.99 17.32 11.17
N LYS A 478 4.52 16.78 12.29
CA LYS A 478 3.80 17.50 13.36
C LYS A 478 2.51 18.17 12.87
N LEU A 479 1.79 17.47 11.98
CA LEU A 479 0.55 17.96 11.34
C LEU A 479 -0.70 17.58 12.15
N ARG A 480 -0.75 16.35 12.64
CA ARG A 480 -1.77 15.86 13.57
C ARG A 480 -1.03 15.34 14.80
N CYS A 481 -1.33 15.90 15.95
CA CYS A 481 -0.74 15.49 17.22
C CYS A 481 -1.87 15.15 18.18
N SER A 482 -1.67 14.16 19.05
CA SER A 482 -2.57 13.99 20.19
C SER A 482 -2.40 15.17 21.15
N PRO A 483 -3.39 15.47 22.01
CA PRO A 483 -3.28 16.54 22.99
C PRO A 483 -2.14 16.36 24.01
N ILE A 484 -1.51 15.18 24.05
CA ILE A 484 -0.40 14.85 24.95
C ILE A 484 0.96 14.76 24.23
N TYR A 485 1.02 15.10 22.94
CA TYR A 485 2.25 15.05 22.14
C TYR A 485 3.43 15.75 22.81
N ILE A 486 3.25 16.98 23.30
CA ILE A 486 4.33 17.75 23.94
C ILE A 486 4.80 17.07 25.24
N GLU A 487 3.87 16.56 26.06
CA GLU A 487 4.24 15.84 27.28
C GLU A 487 5.02 14.55 26.96
N GLN A 488 4.65 13.85 25.89
CA GLN A 488 5.38 12.67 25.44
C GLN A 488 6.76 13.01 24.88
N GLU A 489 6.87 14.08 24.08
CA GLU A 489 8.15 14.58 23.54
C GLU A 489 9.12 14.91 24.69
N THR A 490 8.66 15.64 25.71
CA THR A 490 9.48 15.97 26.91
C THR A 490 9.83 14.75 27.77
N ARG A 491 9.23 13.59 27.50
CA ARG A 491 9.49 12.33 28.22
C ARG A 491 10.24 11.32 27.35
N GLY A 492 10.89 11.79 26.28
CA GLY A 492 11.77 10.98 25.44
C GLY A 492 11.05 10.19 24.35
N ALA A 493 9.82 10.56 23.98
CA ALA A 493 9.13 9.89 22.87
C ALA A 493 9.89 10.08 21.55
N VAL A 494 10.23 8.97 20.90
CA VAL A 494 10.73 8.95 19.52
C VAL A 494 9.55 8.70 18.58
N PHE A 495 9.21 9.67 17.74
CA PHE A 495 7.97 9.65 16.95
C PHE A 495 8.15 9.12 15.52
N GLY A 496 7.19 8.31 15.09
CA GLY A 496 6.91 8.00 13.68
C GLY A 496 5.59 8.62 13.22
N THR A 497 5.34 8.60 11.92
CA THR A 497 4.14 9.21 11.33
C THR A 497 3.22 8.19 10.64
N ARG A 498 1.92 8.22 10.94
CA ARG A 498 0.90 7.42 10.22
C ARG A 498 -0.37 8.24 10.03
N MET A 499 -0.88 8.34 8.80
CA MET A 499 -2.03 9.20 8.45
C MET A 499 -1.89 10.66 8.95
N GLY A 500 -0.66 11.18 8.95
CA GLY A 500 -0.31 12.51 9.45
C GLY A 500 -0.20 12.64 10.97
N PHE A 501 -0.55 11.61 11.73
CA PHE A 501 -0.38 11.58 13.19
C PHE A 501 1.06 11.31 13.60
N GLU A 502 1.56 12.10 14.54
CA GLU A 502 2.74 11.77 15.35
C GLU A 502 2.40 10.69 16.36
N ARG A 503 3.12 9.56 16.32
CA ARG A 503 2.91 8.40 17.20
C ARG A 503 4.22 8.00 17.87
N PRO A 504 4.28 7.91 19.21
CA PRO A 504 5.46 7.39 19.89
C PRO A 504 5.74 5.96 19.44
N LEU A 505 6.92 5.71 18.86
CA LEU A 505 7.37 4.38 18.49
C LEU A 505 7.93 3.65 19.71
N TYR A 506 8.72 4.36 20.50
CA TYR A 506 9.22 3.99 21.82
C TYR A 506 9.59 5.28 22.60
N PHE A 507 9.91 5.14 23.87
CA PHE A 507 10.38 6.19 24.77
C PHE A 507 11.82 5.89 25.17
N ASP A 508 12.73 6.83 24.88
CA ASP A 508 14.12 6.76 25.27
C ASP A 508 14.25 6.88 26.80
N ILE A 509 14.71 5.80 27.44
CA ILE A 509 14.87 5.73 28.90
C ILE A 509 16.03 6.58 29.43
N THR A 510 16.92 7.04 28.56
CA THR A 510 18.07 7.87 28.91
C THR A 510 17.79 9.37 28.80
N HIS A 511 16.67 9.73 28.17
CA HIS A 511 16.29 11.11 27.89
C HIS A 511 15.84 11.86 29.16
N ASN A 512 16.40 13.05 29.36
CA ASN A 512 15.99 14.01 30.38
C ASN A 512 15.17 15.13 29.76
N ARG A 513 14.28 15.74 30.55
CA ARG A 513 13.42 16.84 30.11
C ARG A 513 14.17 18.07 29.57
N SER A 514 15.44 18.25 29.96
CA SER A 514 16.32 19.32 29.48
C SER A 514 16.93 19.03 28.11
N ASP A 515 16.88 17.78 27.65
CA ASP A 515 17.55 17.35 26.44
C ASP A 515 16.73 17.76 25.20
N PRO A 516 17.38 17.92 24.04
CA PRO A 516 16.67 18.08 22.77
C PRO A 516 15.71 16.90 22.53
N PRO A 517 14.63 17.08 21.73
CA PRO A 517 13.70 16.00 21.41
C PRO A 517 14.43 14.74 20.93
N ALA A 518 14.09 13.60 21.52
CA ALA A 518 14.69 12.31 21.19
C ALA A 518 14.51 12.00 19.69
N GLN A 519 15.58 11.48 19.07
CA GLN A 519 15.61 11.20 17.63
C GLN A 519 15.75 9.70 17.38
N MET A 520 15.21 9.25 16.23
CA MET A 520 15.41 7.89 15.79
C MET A 520 16.91 7.66 15.46
N PRO A 521 17.57 6.65 16.03
CA PRO A 521 18.95 6.33 15.69
C PRO A 521 19.06 5.79 14.26
N GLU A 522 20.30 5.71 13.77
CA GLU A 522 20.61 5.16 12.46
C GLU A 522 20.02 3.76 12.26
N GLY A 523 19.54 3.51 11.05
CA GLY A 523 18.87 2.27 10.70
C GLY A 523 19.82 1.07 10.73
N SER A 524 19.33 -0.08 11.18
CA SER A 524 20.06 -1.34 11.16
C SER A 524 19.15 -2.50 10.78
N PHE A 525 19.74 -3.58 10.26
CA PHE A 525 19.06 -4.86 10.07
C PHE A 525 19.26 -5.84 11.23
N HIS A 526 20.15 -5.52 12.14
CA HIS A 526 20.46 -6.32 13.33
C HIS A 526 19.59 -5.91 14.51
N LYS A 527 19.93 -6.41 15.70
CA LYS A 527 19.33 -6.01 16.97
C LYS A 527 19.24 -4.48 17.07
N PRO A 528 18.04 -3.90 17.25
CA PRO A 528 17.89 -2.48 17.43
C PRO A 528 18.57 -1.99 18.70
N VAL A 529 19.30 -0.87 18.60
CA VAL A 529 20.00 -0.26 19.76
C VAL A 529 19.05 0.20 20.86
N PHE A 530 17.78 0.43 20.53
CA PHE A 530 16.72 0.84 21.48
C PHE A 530 15.89 -0.35 22.02
N LEU A 531 16.33 -1.60 21.82
CA LEU A 531 15.57 -2.77 22.28
C LEU A 531 15.34 -2.74 23.80
N ASP A 532 16.31 -2.26 24.58
CA ASP A 532 16.16 -2.16 26.04
C ASP A 532 15.09 -1.14 26.45
N CYS A 533 14.87 -0.08 25.67
CA CYS A 533 13.74 0.82 25.88
C CYS A 533 12.40 0.08 25.71
N ILE A 534 12.28 -0.70 24.63
CA ILE A 534 11.10 -1.53 24.36
C ILE A 534 10.90 -2.58 25.47
N LYS A 535 11.99 -3.16 26.00
CA LYS A 535 11.96 -4.13 27.10
C LYS A 535 11.35 -3.54 28.36
N GLU A 536 11.79 -2.35 28.78
CA GLU A 536 11.25 -1.64 29.95
C GLU A 536 9.75 -1.32 29.79
N GLU A 537 9.35 -0.86 28.61
CA GLU A 537 7.95 -0.62 28.28
C GLU A 537 7.11 -1.91 28.32
N TYR A 538 7.67 -3.01 27.79
CA TYR A 538 7.04 -4.33 27.79
C TYR A 538 6.84 -4.83 29.21
N GLN A 539 7.87 -4.74 30.06
CA GLN A 539 7.81 -5.12 31.46
C GLN A 539 6.77 -4.30 32.23
N ALA A 540 6.67 -2.99 31.97
CA ALA A 540 5.61 -2.16 32.54
C ALA A 540 4.21 -2.67 32.17
N CYS A 541 3.98 -3.11 30.93
CA CYS A 541 2.71 -3.72 30.54
C CYS A 541 2.43 -5.08 31.20
N ARG A 542 3.48 -5.83 31.57
CA ARG A 542 3.35 -7.17 32.16
C ARG A 542 3.20 -7.16 33.68
N GLU A 543 3.92 -6.27 34.36
CA GLU A 543 4.10 -6.30 35.82
C GLU A 543 3.59 -5.04 36.52
N GLY A 544 3.47 -3.92 35.79
CA GLY A 544 3.07 -2.62 36.30
C GLY A 544 1.87 -2.05 35.55
N VAL A 545 2.01 -0.82 35.06
CA VAL A 545 1.04 -0.16 34.19
C VAL A 545 1.75 0.49 32.99
N GLY A 546 1.35 0.14 31.78
CA GLY A 546 1.72 0.84 30.55
C GLY A 546 0.60 1.77 30.09
N VAL A 547 0.95 2.96 29.60
CA VAL A 547 0.00 3.87 28.93
C VAL A 547 0.41 4.03 27.47
N ILE A 548 -0.45 3.55 26.57
CA ILE A 548 -0.27 3.64 25.12
C ILE A 548 -1.20 4.70 24.56
N ASP A 549 -0.66 5.63 23.80
CA ASP A 549 -1.44 6.61 23.05
C ASP A 549 -1.92 6.02 21.72
N LEU A 550 -3.20 5.66 21.69
CA LEU A 550 -3.91 5.15 20.52
C LEU A 550 -4.81 6.23 19.90
N SER A 551 -4.59 7.52 20.21
CA SER A 551 -5.40 8.63 19.69
C SER A 551 -5.36 8.74 18.17
N SER A 552 -4.43 8.07 17.49
CA SER A 552 -4.42 7.97 16.03
C SER A 552 -5.41 6.96 15.45
N PHE A 553 -6.05 6.11 16.27
CA PHE A 553 -7.02 5.13 15.79
C PHE A 553 -8.20 5.85 15.14
N THR A 554 -8.72 5.28 14.06
CA THR A 554 -9.88 5.81 13.36
C THR A 554 -11.10 5.67 14.27
N LYS A 555 -11.88 6.74 14.43
CA LYS A 555 -13.16 6.68 15.15
C LYS A 555 -14.30 7.16 14.27
N ILE A 556 -15.30 6.30 14.09
CA ILE A 556 -16.48 6.62 13.29
C ILE A 556 -17.71 6.54 14.19
N GLU A 557 -18.52 7.58 14.17
CA GLU A 557 -19.85 7.58 14.78
C GLU A 557 -20.88 7.24 13.69
N VAL A 558 -21.71 6.23 13.96
CA VAL A 558 -22.80 5.82 13.07
C VAL A 558 -24.10 6.04 13.82
N THR A 559 -24.99 6.86 13.25
CA THR A 559 -26.26 7.24 13.88
C THR A 559 -27.43 7.12 12.92
N SER A 560 -28.63 7.02 13.47
CA SER A 560 -29.87 7.12 12.72
C SER A 560 -30.96 7.83 13.53
N ALA A 561 -32.01 8.32 12.87
CA ALA A 561 -33.14 8.93 13.56
C ALA A 561 -33.94 7.90 14.39
N ALA A 562 -34.02 6.66 13.90
CA ALA A 562 -34.64 5.51 14.57
C ALA A 562 -33.61 4.37 14.75
N ASN A 563 -34.03 3.11 14.84
CA ASN A 563 -33.15 1.96 15.10
C ASN A 563 -32.51 1.33 13.84
N GLN A 564 -32.60 1.99 12.68
CA GLN A 564 -32.06 1.50 11.40
C GLN A 564 -30.54 1.23 11.45
N VAL A 565 -29.79 1.91 12.33
CA VAL A 565 -28.36 1.65 12.51
C VAL A 565 -28.07 0.21 12.92
N VAL A 566 -28.95 -0.46 13.67
CA VAL A 566 -28.72 -1.85 14.07
C VAL A 566 -28.76 -2.77 12.85
N GLU A 567 -29.77 -2.62 11.99
CA GLU A 567 -29.88 -3.39 10.74
C GLU A 567 -28.71 -3.11 9.80
N PHE A 568 -28.34 -1.83 9.64
CA PHE A 568 -27.19 -1.42 8.85
C PHE A 568 -25.89 -2.06 9.35
N MET A 569 -25.63 -1.99 10.65
CA MET A 569 -24.42 -2.58 11.24
C MET A 569 -24.46 -4.11 11.23
N GLN A 570 -25.63 -4.74 11.36
CA GLN A 570 -25.80 -6.19 11.21
C GLN A 570 -25.48 -6.65 9.78
N LYS A 571 -25.83 -5.87 8.74
CA LYS A 571 -25.45 -6.16 7.36
C LYS A 571 -23.93 -6.11 7.16
N LEU A 572 -23.26 -5.12 7.74
CA LEU A 572 -21.82 -4.89 7.53
C LEU A 572 -20.91 -5.82 8.33
N CYS A 573 -21.33 -6.22 9.53
CA CYS A 573 -20.49 -6.97 10.46
C CYS A 573 -20.77 -8.47 10.42
N SER A 574 -19.72 -9.31 10.43
CA SER A 574 -19.89 -10.76 10.54
C SER A 574 -20.25 -11.24 11.94
N ASN A 575 -20.01 -10.45 13.00
CA ASN A 575 -20.44 -10.77 14.35
C ASN A 575 -21.86 -10.23 14.62
N ASP A 576 -22.48 -10.67 15.72
CA ASP A 576 -23.75 -10.11 16.18
C ASP A 576 -23.50 -8.80 16.92
N VAL A 577 -24.03 -7.70 16.37
CA VAL A 577 -23.83 -6.34 16.91
C VAL A 577 -25.05 -5.82 17.67
N ASN A 578 -26.15 -6.58 17.73
CA ASN A 578 -27.35 -6.23 18.48
C ASN A 578 -27.18 -6.57 19.97
N MET A 579 -26.19 -5.96 20.60
CA MET A 579 -25.89 -6.13 22.03
C MET A 579 -26.68 -5.15 22.88
N PRO A 580 -26.80 -5.35 24.20
CA PRO A 580 -27.34 -4.33 25.11
C PRO A 580 -26.57 -3.00 25.03
N LEU A 581 -27.18 -1.92 25.52
CA LEU A 581 -26.50 -0.61 25.61
C LEU A 581 -25.21 -0.72 26.43
N GLY A 582 -24.14 -0.08 25.94
CA GLY A 582 -22.78 -0.24 26.46
C GLY A 582 -22.08 -1.51 25.96
N GLY A 583 -22.74 -2.40 25.23
CA GLY A 583 -22.12 -3.59 24.65
C GLY A 583 -21.03 -3.24 23.65
N VAL A 584 -19.90 -3.95 23.75
CA VAL A 584 -18.74 -3.84 22.87
C VAL A 584 -18.62 -5.13 22.05
N VAL A 585 -18.42 -5.02 20.75
CA VAL A 585 -18.26 -6.17 19.86
C VAL A 585 -17.02 -5.99 19.01
N HIS A 586 -16.12 -6.98 19.06
CA HIS A 586 -15.06 -7.11 18.06
C HIS A 586 -15.63 -7.85 16.85
N SER A 587 -15.70 -7.17 15.70
CA SER A 587 -16.18 -7.72 14.44
C SER A 587 -15.27 -7.35 13.28
N GLY A 588 -15.24 -8.23 12.27
CA GLY A 588 -14.80 -7.83 10.94
C GLY A 588 -15.96 -7.32 10.10
N MET A 589 -15.65 -6.49 9.12
CA MET A 589 -16.50 -6.22 7.96
C MET A 589 -15.86 -6.92 6.75
N GLN A 590 -16.66 -7.65 5.97
CA GLN A 590 -16.16 -8.46 4.87
C GLN A 590 -16.64 -7.98 3.50
N ASN A 591 -15.87 -8.23 2.45
CA ASN A 591 -16.35 -8.13 1.08
C ASN A 591 -17.10 -9.42 0.67
N GLU A 592 -17.69 -9.42 -0.52
CA GLU A 592 -18.47 -10.57 -1.04
C GLU A 592 -17.65 -11.86 -1.21
N ARG A 593 -16.32 -11.77 -1.20
CA ARG A 593 -15.40 -12.92 -1.21
C ARG A 593 -15.05 -13.43 0.20
N GLY A 594 -15.55 -12.78 1.25
CA GLY A 594 -15.30 -13.11 2.66
C GLY A 594 -13.99 -12.54 3.22
N GLY A 595 -13.26 -11.74 2.45
CA GLY A 595 -12.03 -11.08 2.91
C GLY A 595 -12.31 -9.84 3.75
N TYR A 596 -11.39 -9.43 4.63
CA TYR A 596 -11.59 -8.28 5.52
C TYR A 596 -11.52 -6.95 4.77
N GLU A 597 -12.55 -6.12 4.89
CA GLU A 597 -12.50 -4.70 4.57
C GLU A 597 -12.16 -3.84 5.78
N ASN A 598 -12.47 -4.35 6.99
CA ASN A 598 -12.14 -3.71 8.26
C ASN A 598 -12.10 -4.73 9.41
N ASP A 599 -11.26 -4.48 10.41
CA ASP A 599 -11.24 -5.18 11.71
C ASP A 599 -11.49 -4.13 12.80
N CYS A 600 -12.63 -4.21 13.49
CA CYS A 600 -13.10 -3.08 14.30
C CYS A 600 -13.75 -3.48 15.62
N LEU A 601 -13.73 -2.54 16.57
CA LEU A 601 -14.53 -2.60 17.78
C LEU A 601 -15.72 -1.68 17.62
N LEU A 602 -16.91 -2.20 17.92
CA LEU A 602 -18.16 -1.45 17.92
C LEU A 602 -18.68 -1.31 19.33
N ILE A 603 -18.98 -0.09 19.74
CA ILE A 603 -19.62 0.21 21.02
C ILE A 603 -21.04 0.71 20.75
N ARG A 604 -22.06 0.02 21.25
CA ARG A 604 -23.46 0.49 21.17
C ARG A 604 -23.69 1.56 22.25
N ARG A 605 -23.83 2.82 21.85
CA ARG A 605 -23.98 3.96 22.78
C ARG A 605 -25.44 4.22 23.17
N SER A 606 -26.34 4.05 22.21
CA SER A 606 -27.79 4.19 22.39
C SER A 606 -28.50 3.23 21.42
N ASP A 607 -29.83 3.24 21.40
CA ASP A 607 -30.61 2.43 20.44
C ASP A 607 -30.39 2.85 18.98
N ASN A 608 -29.91 4.07 18.77
CA ASN A 608 -29.71 4.67 17.47
C ASN A 608 -28.28 5.17 17.21
N SER A 609 -27.29 4.71 17.99
CA SER A 609 -25.89 5.12 17.82
C SER A 609 -24.87 4.04 18.15
N TYR A 610 -23.89 3.90 17.27
CA TYR A 610 -22.66 3.15 17.50
C TYR A 610 -21.44 4.07 17.39
N LEU A 611 -20.43 3.81 18.22
CA LEU A 611 -19.08 4.32 18.04
C LEU A 611 -18.18 3.16 17.61
N MET A 612 -17.46 3.34 16.51
CA MET A 612 -16.51 2.37 15.99
C MET A 612 -15.08 2.83 16.26
N LEU A 613 -14.22 1.93 16.72
CA LEU A 613 -12.77 2.07 16.66
C LEU A 613 -12.21 1.14 15.57
N ALA A 614 -11.37 1.69 14.70
CA ALA A 614 -10.70 0.97 13.62
C ALA A 614 -9.21 1.36 13.54
N PRO A 615 -8.37 0.54 12.87
CA PRO A 615 -6.96 0.87 12.65
C PRO A 615 -6.74 2.26 12.07
N THR A 616 -5.62 2.91 12.40
CA THR A 616 -5.29 4.27 11.95
C THR A 616 -5.36 4.43 10.42
N THR A 617 -4.98 3.42 9.65
CA THR A 617 -4.95 3.48 8.19
C THR A 617 -6.32 3.30 7.52
N GLN A 618 -7.39 3.08 8.30
CA GLN A 618 -8.73 2.84 7.78
C GLN A 618 -9.55 4.11 7.51
N GLN A 619 -9.13 5.27 8.03
CA GLN A 619 -9.95 6.48 8.10
C GLN A 619 -10.77 6.79 6.83
N THR A 620 -10.14 6.83 5.65
CA THR A 620 -10.86 7.03 4.39
C THR A 620 -11.56 5.76 3.88
N ARG A 621 -10.89 4.60 3.94
CA ARG A 621 -11.39 3.34 3.37
C ARG A 621 -12.69 2.90 4.02
N ILE A 622 -12.78 2.94 5.35
CA ILE A 622 -13.96 2.47 6.05
C ILE A 622 -15.15 3.41 5.87
N MET A 623 -14.89 4.72 5.82
CA MET A 623 -15.90 5.73 5.51
C MET A 623 -16.51 5.50 4.14
N ASP A 624 -15.67 5.30 3.13
CA ASP A 624 -16.08 4.96 1.77
C ASP A 624 -16.88 3.66 1.72
N TYR A 625 -16.34 2.59 2.32
CA TYR A 625 -16.99 1.29 2.36
C TYR A 625 -18.38 1.35 3.01
N MET A 626 -18.56 2.07 4.12
CA MET A 626 -19.87 2.24 4.76
C MET A 626 -20.81 3.10 3.93
N ARG A 627 -20.35 4.23 3.38
CA ARG A 627 -21.21 5.14 2.59
C ARG A 627 -21.75 4.49 1.32
N ARG A 628 -20.95 3.65 0.66
CA ARG A 628 -21.40 2.86 -0.50
C ARG A 628 -22.49 1.83 -0.17
N GLN A 629 -22.77 1.60 1.11
CA GLN A 629 -23.83 0.68 1.56
C GLN A 629 -25.09 1.41 2.03
N ILE A 630 -25.08 2.75 2.05
CA ILE A 630 -26.22 3.59 2.41
C ILE A 630 -27.09 3.75 1.16
N THR A 631 -28.36 3.36 1.25
CA THR A 631 -29.32 3.58 0.16
C THR A 631 -29.92 4.99 0.25
N PRO A 632 -30.47 5.54 -0.86
CA PRO A 632 -31.13 6.85 -0.87
C PRO A 632 -32.23 7.04 0.19
N GLU A 633 -32.89 5.96 0.60
CA GLU A 633 -33.99 5.95 1.57
C GLU A 633 -33.51 5.72 3.01
N ALA A 634 -32.26 5.35 3.21
CA ALA A 634 -31.73 4.99 4.52
C ALA A 634 -31.40 6.25 5.35
N CYS A 635 -32.02 6.38 6.52
CA CYS A 635 -31.77 7.48 7.46
C CYS A 635 -30.57 7.19 8.36
N VAL A 636 -29.42 6.81 7.76
CA VAL A 636 -28.17 6.50 8.46
C VAL A 636 -27.12 7.56 8.14
N SER A 637 -26.47 8.06 9.18
CA SER A 637 -25.35 9.00 9.08
C SER A 637 -24.07 8.36 9.58
N VAL A 638 -22.99 8.58 8.82
CA VAL A 638 -21.66 8.08 9.13
C VAL A 638 -20.71 9.27 9.21
N ALA A 639 -20.15 9.51 10.39
CA ALA A 639 -19.29 10.65 10.68
C ALA A 639 -17.92 10.23 11.19
N ASP A 640 -16.86 10.79 10.61
CA ASP A 640 -15.51 10.67 11.13
C ASP A 640 -15.32 11.59 12.33
N VAL A 641 -15.24 10.98 13.51
CA VAL A 641 -15.04 11.67 14.80
C VAL A 641 -13.62 11.43 15.34
N THR A 642 -12.67 11.10 14.45
CA THR A 642 -11.31 10.70 14.83
C THR A 642 -10.60 11.75 15.69
N SER A 643 -10.78 13.03 15.36
CA SER A 643 -10.18 14.15 16.08
C SER A 643 -10.99 14.62 17.30
N LYS A 644 -12.24 14.17 17.45
CA LYS A 644 -13.12 14.50 18.59
C LYS A 644 -12.67 13.77 19.86
N TYR A 645 -12.13 12.56 19.70
CA TYR A 645 -11.71 11.70 20.80
C TYR A 645 -10.24 11.33 20.72
N SER A 646 -9.58 11.38 21.87
CA SER A 646 -8.30 10.72 22.13
C SER A 646 -8.55 9.32 22.68
N VAL A 647 -7.57 8.42 22.52
CA VAL A 647 -7.68 7.05 23.04
C VAL A 647 -6.41 6.72 23.79
N LEU A 648 -6.53 6.41 25.08
CA LEU A 648 -5.43 5.92 25.90
C LEU A 648 -5.71 4.48 26.30
N SER A 649 -4.79 3.57 26.00
CA SER A 649 -4.85 2.20 26.53
C SER A 649 -4.02 2.12 27.80
N VAL A 650 -4.66 1.85 28.93
CA VAL A 650 -4.04 1.67 30.24
C VAL A 650 -3.93 0.17 30.49
N VAL A 651 -2.74 -0.36 30.27
CA VAL A 651 -2.45 -1.79 30.15
C VAL A 651 -1.66 -2.28 31.37
N GLY A 652 -1.94 -3.47 31.86
CA GLY A 652 -1.18 -4.14 32.90
C GLY A 652 -2.01 -4.52 34.13
N PRO A 653 -1.51 -5.45 34.96
CA PRO A 653 -2.29 -6.05 36.04
C PRO A 653 -2.69 -5.06 37.13
N LYS A 654 -1.93 -3.96 37.31
CA LYS A 654 -2.19 -2.93 38.33
C LYS A 654 -3.10 -1.80 37.83
N SER A 655 -3.52 -1.84 36.57
CA SER A 655 -4.32 -0.77 35.94
C SER A 655 -5.65 -0.51 36.64
N ARG A 656 -6.37 -1.56 37.05
CA ARG A 656 -7.66 -1.43 37.75
C ARG A 656 -7.52 -0.74 39.09
N GLU A 657 -6.56 -1.20 39.90
CA GLU A 657 -6.31 -0.63 41.23
C GLU A 657 -5.97 0.85 41.11
N MET A 658 -5.02 1.19 40.22
CA MET A 658 -4.65 2.57 39.95
C MET A 658 -5.84 3.42 39.49
N LEU A 659 -6.60 2.98 38.48
CA LEU A 659 -7.73 3.77 37.97
C LEU A 659 -8.83 3.97 39.02
N SER A 660 -9.01 3.03 39.95
CA SER A 660 -10.04 3.13 41.00
C SER A 660 -9.86 4.33 41.93
N PHE A 661 -8.64 4.85 42.11
CA PHE A 661 -8.39 6.04 42.94
C PHE A 661 -8.85 7.35 42.30
N ILE A 662 -9.00 7.39 40.97
CA ILE A 662 -9.44 8.57 40.23
C ILE A 662 -10.82 8.37 39.60
N CYS A 663 -11.47 7.24 39.88
CA CYS A 663 -12.80 6.90 39.38
C CYS A 663 -13.73 6.64 40.57
N ASN A 664 -14.82 7.40 40.69
CA ASN A 664 -15.86 7.17 41.71
C ASN A 664 -16.84 6.04 41.32
N THR A 665 -16.49 5.22 40.32
CA THR A 665 -17.34 4.16 39.76
C THR A 665 -16.57 2.85 39.79
N ASP A 666 -17.25 1.77 40.15
CA ASP A 666 -16.66 0.44 40.12
C ASP A 666 -16.27 0.04 38.69
N LEU A 667 -14.99 -0.26 38.51
CA LEU A 667 -14.39 -0.71 37.26
C LEU A 667 -14.49 -2.23 37.07
N ILE A 668 -15.12 -2.93 38.01
CA ILE A 668 -15.53 -4.33 37.85
C ILE A 668 -16.84 -4.35 37.07
N PHE A 669 -16.73 -4.64 35.78
CA PHE A 669 -17.89 -4.92 34.93
C PHE A 669 -17.55 -5.97 33.88
N TYR A 670 -18.58 -6.58 33.30
CA TYR A 670 -18.45 -7.69 32.38
C TYR A 670 -17.51 -7.39 31.21
N GLU A 671 -16.72 -8.38 30.80
CA GLU A 671 -15.91 -8.30 29.59
C GLU A 671 -16.78 -7.87 28.39
N ASN A 672 -16.19 -7.07 27.50
CA ASN A 672 -16.88 -6.52 26.33
C ASN A 672 -18.06 -5.58 26.67
N MET A 673 -17.97 -4.85 27.78
CA MET A 673 -18.84 -3.70 28.05
C MET A 673 -18.03 -2.41 28.04
N ALA A 674 -18.72 -1.31 27.81
CA ALA A 674 -18.24 0.05 27.92
C ALA A 674 -19.17 0.82 28.86
N LYS A 675 -18.57 1.63 29.74
CA LYS A 675 -19.31 2.53 30.62
C LYS A 675 -18.82 3.94 30.44
N GLU A 676 -19.75 4.88 30.35
CA GLU A 676 -19.43 6.30 30.43
C GLU A 676 -19.28 6.67 31.91
N ILE A 677 -18.10 7.11 32.31
CA ILE A 677 -17.76 7.47 33.69
C ILE A 677 -16.97 8.77 33.74
N ASN A 678 -16.89 9.34 34.94
CA ASN A 678 -16.00 10.47 35.21
C ASN A 678 -14.65 9.95 35.69
N ILE A 679 -13.57 10.47 35.12
CA ILE A 679 -12.19 10.16 35.53
C ILE A 679 -11.51 11.45 35.98
N ALA A 680 -11.11 11.50 37.24
CA ALA A 680 -10.68 12.70 37.93
C ALA A 680 -11.72 13.83 37.79
N TYR A 681 -11.40 14.89 37.05
CA TYR A 681 -12.31 16.03 36.80
C TYR A 681 -12.85 16.03 35.36
N ALA A 682 -12.60 14.98 34.59
CA ALA A 682 -13.08 14.84 33.22
C ALA A 682 -14.38 14.03 33.19
N SER A 683 -15.38 14.56 32.51
CA SER A 683 -16.68 13.92 32.32
C SER A 683 -16.79 13.26 30.94
N GLY A 684 -17.69 12.28 30.82
CA GLY A 684 -18.01 11.66 29.53
C GLY A 684 -16.90 10.78 28.97
N VAL A 685 -16.08 10.16 29.84
CA VAL A 685 -15.02 9.23 29.42
C VAL A 685 -15.62 7.85 29.25
N LEU A 686 -15.51 7.29 28.06
CA LEU A 686 -15.99 5.94 27.78
C LEU A 686 -14.88 4.94 28.08
N VAL A 687 -15.10 4.08 29.07
CA VAL A 687 -14.12 3.10 29.56
C VAL A 687 -14.51 1.70 29.11
N LEU A 688 -13.62 1.07 28.34
CA LEU A 688 -13.80 -0.26 27.79
C LEU A 688 -12.90 -1.24 28.53
N SER A 689 -13.43 -2.37 28.95
CA SER A 689 -12.66 -3.50 29.49
C SER A 689 -12.02 -4.33 28.36
N PHE A 690 -11.27 -3.68 27.48
CA PHE A 690 -10.61 -4.27 26.31
C PHE A 690 -9.26 -3.61 26.06
N THR A 691 -8.26 -4.39 25.65
CA THR A 691 -6.95 -3.88 25.20
C THR A 691 -6.54 -4.54 23.88
N HIS A 692 -5.75 -3.84 23.09
CA HIS A 692 -5.26 -4.34 21.80
C HIS A 692 -3.95 -5.13 21.92
N THR A 693 -3.42 -5.25 23.14
CA THR A 693 -2.16 -5.93 23.47
C THR A 693 -2.38 -7.35 23.99
N GLY A 694 -3.63 -7.72 24.27
CA GLY A 694 -3.99 -8.98 24.95
C GLY A 694 -3.55 -9.05 26.42
N GLU A 695 -2.97 -7.98 26.97
CA GLU A 695 -2.72 -7.83 28.42
C GLU A 695 -3.99 -7.30 29.10
N PRO A 696 -4.21 -7.58 30.40
CA PRO A 696 -5.34 -7.01 31.11
C PRO A 696 -5.26 -5.47 31.12
N GLY A 697 -6.40 -4.80 31.21
CA GLY A 697 -6.45 -3.35 31.33
C GLY A 697 -7.70 -2.75 30.70
N TYR A 698 -7.67 -1.44 30.52
CA TYR A 698 -8.79 -0.66 30.02
C TYR A 698 -8.37 0.24 28.87
N THR A 699 -9.28 0.45 27.92
CA THR A 699 -9.14 1.47 26.88
C THR A 699 -10.07 2.63 27.22
N LEU A 700 -9.50 3.83 27.34
CA LEU A 700 -10.22 5.06 27.65
C LEU A 700 -10.42 5.83 26.33
N ILE A 701 -11.66 6.05 25.94
CA ILE A 701 -12.01 6.97 24.85
C ILE A 701 -12.43 8.29 25.51
N ILE A 702 -11.62 9.32 25.27
CA ILE A 702 -11.62 10.57 26.04
C ILE A 702 -12.00 11.72 25.10
N PRO A 703 -12.96 12.60 25.43
CA PRO A 703 -13.13 13.85 24.71
C PRO A 703 -11.81 14.61 24.65
N ALA A 704 -11.35 14.98 23.45
CA ALA A 704 -9.95 15.35 23.21
C ALA A 704 -9.41 16.42 24.18
N GLU A 705 -10.24 17.40 24.54
CA GLU A 705 -9.93 18.48 25.50
C GLU A 705 -9.48 18.01 26.90
N TYR A 706 -9.96 16.87 27.39
CA TYR A 706 -9.61 16.34 28.72
C TYR A 706 -8.37 15.46 28.74
N THR A 707 -7.83 15.09 27.58
CA THR A 707 -6.77 14.08 27.45
C THR A 707 -5.53 14.44 28.25
N LEU A 708 -5.10 15.71 28.19
CA LEU A 708 -3.91 16.17 28.91
C LEU A 708 -4.10 16.10 30.43
N HIS A 709 -5.29 16.46 30.92
CA HIS A 709 -5.63 16.39 32.34
C HIS A 709 -5.59 14.94 32.82
N ILE A 710 -6.32 14.05 32.16
CA ILE A 710 -6.35 12.63 32.51
C ILE A 710 -4.94 12.04 32.47
N TYR A 711 -4.20 12.27 31.39
CA TYR A 711 -2.83 11.77 31.26
C TYR A 711 -1.92 12.22 32.41
N ARG A 712 -1.94 13.51 32.80
CA ARG A 712 -1.15 14.00 33.93
C ARG A 712 -1.55 13.36 35.25
N GLN A 713 -2.85 13.13 35.49
CA GLN A 713 -3.31 12.44 36.69
C GLN A 713 -2.86 10.97 36.72
N LEU A 714 -2.98 10.26 35.58
CA LEU A 714 -2.49 8.88 35.44
C LEU A 714 -1.00 8.80 35.73
N MET A 715 -0.18 9.66 35.11
CA MET A 715 1.27 9.65 35.30
C MET A 715 1.68 10.02 36.73
N LYS A 716 0.94 10.92 37.39
CA LYS A 716 1.20 11.32 38.78
C LYS A 716 0.88 10.19 39.76
N LEU A 717 -0.33 9.62 39.67
CA LEU A 717 -0.78 8.57 40.57
C LEU A 717 -0.05 7.24 40.32
N GLY A 718 0.15 6.91 39.04
CA GLY A 718 0.70 5.64 38.62
C GLY A 718 2.19 5.45 38.95
N HIS A 719 2.88 6.48 39.46
CA HIS A 719 4.29 6.38 39.89
C HIS A 719 4.50 5.17 40.81
N ASP A 720 3.66 5.03 41.83
CA ASP A 720 3.74 3.93 42.82
C ASP A 720 3.31 2.57 42.23
N TYR A 721 2.65 2.59 41.07
CA TYR A 721 2.21 1.42 40.32
C TYR A 721 3.19 1.02 39.21
N GLY A 722 4.33 1.72 39.07
CA GLY A 722 5.31 1.49 38.01
C GLY A 722 4.81 1.93 36.64
N ILE A 723 4.03 3.01 36.59
CA ILE A 723 3.47 3.51 35.33
C ILE A 723 4.59 3.95 34.37
N ARG A 724 4.50 3.51 33.11
CA ARG A 724 5.37 3.99 32.03
C ARG A 724 4.55 4.34 30.80
N ASN A 725 5.05 5.31 30.02
CA ASN A 725 4.59 5.46 28.66
C ASN A 725 5.06 4.28 27.82
N VAL A 726 4.26 3.88 26.84
CA VAL A 726 4.54 2.72 26.00
C VAL A 726 4.29 3.10 24.53
N GLY A 727 5.28 2.81 23.69
CA GLY A 727 5.26 3.09 22.26
C GLY A 727 4.66 1.97 21.42
N MET A 728 4.47 2.28 20.13
CA MET A 728 3.88 1.37 19.16
C MET A 728 4.71 0.11 18.89
N MET A 729 6.04 0.16 19.05
CA MET A 729 6.91 -1.03 18.86
C MET A 729 6.74 -2.05 19.99
N THR A 730 6.50 -1.59 21.21
CA THR A 730 6.15 -2.47 22.34
C THR A 730 4.78 -3.10 22.15
N MET A 731 3.79 -2.32 21.70
CA MET A 731 2.48 -2.87 21.31
C MET A 731 2.61 -3.95 20.21
N ARG A 732 3.48 -3.74 19.22
CA ARG A 732 3.81 -4.77 18.21
C ARG A 732 4.37 -6.04 18.86
N SER A 733 5.31 -5.91 19.80
CA SER A 733 5.92 -7.07 20.47
C SER A 733 4.87 -7.86 21.26
N LEU A 734 4.05 -7.18 22.06
CA LEU A 734 2.95 -7.79 22.84
C LEU A 734 1.96 -8.55 21.95
N ARG A 735 1.54 -7.95 20.83
CA ARG A 735 0.52 -8.55 19.96
C ARG A 735 1.08 -9.72 19.15
N VAL A 736 2.32 -9.63 18.66
CA VAL A 736 2.98 -10.70 17.88
C VAL A 736 3.18 -11.92 18.77
N GLU A 737 3.73 -11.73 19.97
CA GLU A 737 3.98 -12.81 20.93
C GLU A 737 2.69 -13.51 21.38
N LYS A 738 1.55 -12.80 21.37
CA LYS A 738 0.21 -13.34 21.66
C LYS A 738 -0.57 -13.82 20.44
N PHE A 739 0.07 -13.90 19.28
CA PHE A 739 -0.53 -14.37 18.05
C PHE A 739 -1.79 -13.56 17.63
N ILE A 740 -1.75 -12.24 17.80
CA ILE A 740 -2.84 -11.32 17.45
C ILE A 740 -2.55 -10.73 16.06
N PRO A 741 -3.36 -11.04 15.02
CA PRO A 741 -3.18 -10.45 13.69
C PRO A 741 -3.63 -8.99 13.66
N PHE A 742 -2.99 -8.20 12.80
CA PHE A 742 -3.24 -6.75 12.65
C PHE A 742 -3.54 -6.37 11.20
N TRP A 743 -4.30 -5.27 11.02
CA TRP A 743 -4.67 -4.76 9.70
C TRP A 743 -3.45 -4.30 8.89
N ALA A 744 -3.46 -4.60 7.59
CA ALA A 744 -2.39 -4.34 6.62
C ALA A 744 -1.07 -5.08 6.91
N GLU A 745 -1.08 -6.06 7.82
CA GLU A 745 0.01 -7.01 8.02
C GLU A 745 -0.49 -8.44 7.83
N GLU A 746 -1.43 -8.89 8.66
CA GLU A 746 -2.08 -10.19 8.52
C GLU A 746 -3.50 -10.09 7.96
N LEU A 747 -4.17 -8.94 8.13
CA LEU A 747 -5.56 -8.75 7.68
C LEU A 747 -5.60 -7.79 6.49
N ASP A 748 -6.26 -8.22 5.42
CA ASP A 748 -6.49 -7.46 4.19
C ASP A 748 -7.76 -7.97 3.48
N SER A 749 -8.08 -7.40 2.32
CA SER A 749 -9.29 -7.71 1.52
C SER A 749 -9.29 -9.10 0.87
N THR A 750 -8.19 -9.86 0.97
CA THR A 750 -8.08 -11.25 0.51
C THR A 750 -8.05 -12.26 1.65
N THR A 751 -7.76 -11.82 2.87
CA THR A 751 -7.65 -12.68 4.04
C THR A 751 -9.01 -12.88 4.69
N THR A 752 -9.39 -14.13 4.95
CA THR A 752 -10.67 -14.45 5.61
C THR A 752 -10.50 -14.71 7.12
N PRO A 753 -11.56 -14.57 7.93
CA PRO A 753 -11.52 -14.91 9.36
C PRO A 753 -11.05 -16.33 9.66
N TYR A 754 -11.35 -17.31 8.81
CA TYR A 754 -10.93 -18.70 9.03
C TYR A 754 -9.44 -18.91 8.80
N GLU A 755 -8.84 -18.20 7.84
CA GLU A 755 -7.41 -18.29 7.55
C GLU A 755 -6.55 -17.79 8.71
N VAL A 756 -7.07 -16.85 9.52
CA VAL A 756 -6.40 -16.27 10.69
C VAL A 756 -6.91 -16.82 12.04
N GLY A 757 -7.63 -17.94 12.02
CA GLY A 757 -8.12 -18.58 13.25
C GLY A 757 -9.19 -17.79 14.03
N ARG A 758 -9.85 -16.83 13.39
CA ARG A 758 -10.93 -15.99 13.97
C ARG A 758 -12.34 -16.40 13.53
N GLY A 759 -12.50 -17.60 12.97
CA GLY A 759 -13.81 -18.12 12.54
C GLY A 759 -14.88 -18.12 13.63
N TYR A 760 -14.51 -18.27 14.90
CA TYR A 760 -15.43 -18.23 16.05
C TYR A 760 -16.12 -16.87 16.26
N LYS A 761 -15.56 -15.79 15.68
CA LYS A 761 -16.16 -14.44 15.70
C LYS A 761 -17.21 -14.23 14.62
N VAL A 762 -17.35 -15.16 13.67
CA VAL A 762 -18.31 -15.08 12.56
C VAL A 762 -19.61 -15.78 12.96
N LYS A 763 -20.73 -15.06 12.92
CA LYS A 763 -22.06 -15.57 13.26
C LYS A 763 -22.83 -15.94 12.00
N LEU A 764 -22.57 -17.13 11.49
CA LEU A 764 -23.21 -17.66 10.26
C LEU A 764 -24.73 -17.87 10.40
N ASN A 765 -25.25 -17.92 11.62
CA ASN A 765 -26.67 -18.04 11.92
C ASN A 765 -27.46 -16.74 11.72
N LYS A 766 -26.79 -15.58 11.56
CA LYS A 766 -27.44 -14.33 11.15
C LYS A 766 -28.12 -14.52 9.81
N GLU A 767 -29.24 -13.83 9.55
CA GLU A 767 -29.94 -13.91 8.26
C GLU A 767 -29.02 -13.60 7.08
N TYR A 768 -28.38 -12.43 7.10
CA TYR A 768 -27.40 -12.00 6.11
C TYR A 768 -26.34 -11.06 6.69
N PHE A 769 -25.15 -11.11 6.12
CA PHE A 769 -24.11 -10.09 6.21
C PHE A 769 -23.22 -10.21 4.96
N ILE A 770 -22.55 -9.13 4.56
CA ILE A 770 -21.70 -9.11 3.36
C ILE A 770 -20.58 -10.14 3.51
N GLY A 771 -20.45 -11.06 2.55
CA GLY A 771 -19.47 -12.16 2.60
C GLY A 771 -19.92 -13.45 3.29
N LYS A 772 -21.14 -13.52 3.86
CA LYS A 772 -21.68 -14.73 4.52
C LYS A 772 -21.54 -15.98 3.66
N PHE A 773 -22.01 -15.93 2.41
CA PHE A 773 -21.99 -17.10 1.53
C PHE A 773 -20.59 -17.57 1.16
N ALA A 774 -19.63 -16.64 1.00
CA ALA A 774 -18.25 -17.01 0.74
C ALA A 774 -17.62 -17.72 1.94
N LEU A 775 -17.87 -17.22 3.16
CA LEU A 775 -17.40 -17.85 4.40
C LEU A 775 -18.06 -19.21 4.65
N MET A 776 -19.36 -19.37 4.35
CA MET A 776 -20.03 -20.67 4.38
C MET A 776 -19.36 -21.68 3.42
N ARG A 777 -19.09 -21.27 2.18
CA ARG A 777 -18.39 -22.13 1.20
C ARG A 777 -16.98 -22.49 1.67
N GLN A 778 -16.22 -21.54 2.19
CA GLN A 778 -14.88 -21.81 2.69
C GLN A 778 -14.89 -22.77 3.88
N SER A 779 -15.90 -22.67 4.76
CA SER A 779 -16.04 -23.58 5.91
C SER A 779 -16.22 -25.05 5.51
N THR A 780 -16.81 -25.32 4.33
CA THR A 780 -16.99 -26.68 3.82
C THR A 780 -15.84 -27.14 2.91
N GLN A 781 -15.25 -26.23 2.14
CA GLN A 781 -14.16 -26.54 1.20
C GLN A 781 -12.79 -26.67 1.86
N GLY A 782 -12.60 -26.11 3.06
CA GLY A 782 -11.31 -26.05 3.76
C GLY A 782 -10.44 -24.86 3.34
N LEU A 783 -9.29 -24.73 3.98
CA LEU A 783 -8.41 -23.56 3.84
C LEU A 783 -7.27 -23.82 2.86
N LYS A 784 -7.00 -22.89 1.94
CA LYS A 784 -5.84 -22.95 1.04
C LYS A 784 -4.58 -22.32 1.63
N ARG A 785 -4.74 -21.50 2.66
CA ARG A 785 -3.66 -20.96 3.48
C ARG A 785 -4.11 -20.82 4.92
N ARG A 786 -3.17 -20.79 5.85
CA ARG A 786 -3.44 -20.55 7.27
C ARG A 786 -2.33 -19.71 7.89
N LEU A 787 -2.70 -18.78 8.76
CA LEU A 787 -1.76 -18.02 9.58
C LEU A 787 -1.19 -18.93 10.67
N VAL A 788 0.13 -18.89 10.82
CA VAL A 788 0.90 -19.73 11.75
C VAL A 788 1.83 -18.83 12.57
N HIS A 789 2.00 -19.17 13.84
CA HIS A 789 2.94 -18.54 14.75
C HIS A 789 4.24 -19.33 14.77
N PHE A 790 5.38 -18.67 14.61
CA PHE A 790 6.71 -19.26 14.58
C PHE A 790 7.59 -18.67 15.68
N VAL A 791 8.33 -19.54 16.37
CA VAL A 791 9.39 -19.13 17.30
C VAL A 791 10.71 -19.62 16.72
N LEU A 792 11.66 -18.72 16.48
CA LEU A 792 12.99 -19.13 15.99
C LEU A 792 13.70 -19.98 17.03
N GLU A 793 14.37 -21.03 16.58
CA GLU A 793 15.11 -21.96 17.44
C GLU A 793 16.52 -21.43 17.74
N ASP A 794 17.29 -22.16 18.55
CA ASP A 794 18.60 -21.72 19.07
C ASP A 794 19.69 -21.61 17.99
N SER A 795 19.39 -22.00 16.75
CA SER A 795 20.22 -21.69 15.58
C SER A 795 20.25 -20.20 15.19
N PHE A 796 19.36 -19.40 15.80
CA PHE A 796 19.32 -17.95 15.68
C PHE A 796 19.95 -17.28 16.90
N ASP A 797 20.99 -16.46 16.67
CA ASP A 797 21.56 -15.60 17.70
C ASP A 797 21.07 -14.16 17.52
N ALA A 798 20.22 -13.68 18.42
CA ALA A 798 19.64 -12.34 18.33
C ALA A 798 20.65 -11.19 18.45
N ASP A 799 21.86 -11.43 18.97
CA ASP A 799 22.88 -10.38 19.14
C ASP A 799 23.79 -10.25 17.91
N VAL A 800 23.91 -11.30 17.10
CA VAL A 800 24.82 -11.35 15.94
C VAL A 800 24.05 -11.41 14.62
N ASP A 801 22.96 -12.17 14.57
CA ASP A 801 22.24 -12.42 13.33
C ASP A 801 21.41 -11.21 12.87
N ILE A 802 21.10 -11.21 11.57
CA ILE A 802 20.16 -10.28 10.95
C ILE A 802 18.75 -10.61 11.46
N TRP A 803 18.00 -9.61 11.91
CA TRP A 803 16.66 -9.82 12.43
C TRP A 803 15.62 -10.01 11.32
N PRO A 804 14.64 -10.93 11.50
CA PRO A 804 13.44 -10.96 10.66
C PRO A 804 12.53 -9.77 11.00
N TRP A 805 11.85 -9.23 9.99
CA TRP A 805 10.95 -8.07 10.16
C TRP A 805 9.58 -8.24 9.49
N GLY A 806 9.39 -9.32 8.72
CA GLY A 806 8.22 -9.57 7.88
C GLY A 806 8.61 -9.66 6.40
N GLY A 807 7.96 -10.57 5.67
CA GLY A 807 8.20 -10.85 4.25
C GLY A 807 9.18 -12.00 3.98
N GLU A 808 9.90 -12.49 5.00
CA GLU A 808 10.83 -13.60 4.87
C GLU A 808 10.13 -14.89 4.37
N PRO A 809 10.74 -15.64 3.44
CA PRO A 809 10.22 -16.95 3.03
C PRO A 809 10.14 -17.95 4.17
N ILE A 810 9.09 -18.76 4.14
CA ILE A 810 8.87 -19.90 5.03
C ILE A 810 9.04 -21.17 4.20
N TYR A 811 9.87 -22.07 4.70
CA TYR A 811 10.08 -23.40 4.15
C TYR A 811 9.55 -24.45 5.11
N ARG A 812 8.92 -25.50 4.56
CA ARG A 812 8.53 -26.72 5.27
C ARG A 812 9.16 -27.90 4.55
N ASN A 813 10.00 -28.68 5.24
CA ASN A 813 10.69 -29.84 4.66
C ASN A 813 11.37 -29.49 3.32
N ASN A 814 12.12 -28.38 3.27
CA ASN A 814 12.76 -27.80 2.08
C ASN A 814 11.86 -27.24 0.97
N HIS A 815 10.54 -27.33 1.09
CA HIS A 815 9.61 -26.71 0.13
C HIS A 815 9.19 -25.33 0.61
N TYR A 816 9.21 -24.36 -0.31
CA TYR A 816 8.65 -23.04 -0.03
C TYR A 816 7.13 -23.13 0.15
N VAL A 817 6.62 -22.57 1.25
CA VAL A 817 5.20 -22.66 1.62
C VAL A 817 4.57 -21.31 1.93
N GLY A 818 5.31 -20.20 1.90
CA GLY A 818 4.73 -18.86 2.08
C GLY A 818 5.73 -17.88 2.68
N ASN A 819 5.22 -16.83 3.32
CA ASN A 819 6.05 -15.77 3.89
C ASN A 819 5.58 -15.39 5.30
N THR A 820 6.53 -14.90 6.09
CA THR A 820 6.21 -14.15 7.30
C THR A 820 5.49 -12.85 6.93
N THR A 821 4.58 -12.42 7.79
CA THR A 821 3.85 -11.15 7.67
C THR A 821 4.38 -10.14 8.68
N SER A 822 4.69 -10.58 9.89
CA SER A 822 5.21 -9.75 10.96
C SER A 822 6.18 -10.50 11.85
N SER A 823 7.07 -9.75 12.48
CA SER A 823 8.06 -10.26 13.42
C SER A 823 8.28 -9.27 14.56
N ALA A 824 8.63 -9.80 15.73
CA ALA A 824 9.06 -9.04 16.90
C ALA A 824 9.88 -9.94 17.86
N PHE A 825 10.63 -9.31 18.75
CA PHE A 825 11.25 -10.03 19.86
C PHE A 825 10.20 -10.31 20.95
N GLY A 826 9.97 -11.57 21.27
CA GLY A 826 9.09 -11.99 22.36
C GLY A 826 9.85 -11.96 23.68
N PHE A 827 9.61 -10.96 24.52
CA PHE A 827 10.36 -10.77 25.77
C PHE A 827 10.00 -11.80 26.85
N THR A 828 8.80 -12.38 26.84
CA THR A 828 8.44 -13.49 27.74
C THR A 828 9.11 -14.78 27.28
N LEU A 829 9.21 -14.99 25.97
CA LEU A 829 9.86 -16.17 25.37
C LEU A 829 11.38 -16.06 25.28
N ASN A 830 11.93 -14.84 25.38
CA ASN A 830 13.32 -14.48 25.11
C ASN A 830 13.81 -14.96 23.72
N LYS A 831 12.93 -14.88 22.70
CA LYS A 831 13.19 -15.39 21.35
C LYS A 831 12.53 -14.50 20.28
N MET A 832 13.06 -14.53 19.06
CA MET A 832 12.38 -13.93 17.92
C MET A 832 11.13 -14.72 17.55
N VAL A 833 10.04 -13.99 17.35
CA VAL A 833 8.72 -14.51 17.00
C VAL A 833 8.30 -13.95 15.66
N CYS A 834 7.77 -14.81 14.78
CA CYS A 834 7.23 -14.43 13.49
C CYS A 834 5.79 -14.94 13.34
N LEU A 835 4.93 -14.16 12.71
CA LEU A 835 3.66 -14.63 12.16
C LEU A 835 3.81 -14.78 10.65
N GLY A 836 3.11 -15.73 10.03
CA GLY A 836 3.16 -15.89 8.58
C GLY A 836 2.11 -16.84 8.04
N PHE A 837 1.79 -16.69 6.75
CA PHE A 837 0.84 -17.58 6.07
C PHE A 837 1.55 -18.76 5.45
N VAL A 838 1.06 -19.97 5.75
CA VAL A 838 1.50 -21.23 5.16
C VAL A 838 0.45 -21.73 4.17
N ARG A 839 0.90 -22.13 2.98
CA ARG A 839 0.16 -22.79 1.90
C ARG A 839 0.68 -24.21 1.71
N HIS A 840 -0.14 -25.08 1.15
CA HIS A 840 0.33 -26.39 0.71
C HIS A 840 1.10 -26.25 -0.61
N HIS A 841 2.32 -26.77 -0.67
CA HIS A 841 3.14 -26.73 -1.89
C HIS A 841 2.47 -27.43 -3.11
N GLU A 842 1.70 -28.49 -2.87
CA GLU A 842 0.89 -29.20 -3.89
C GLU A 842 -0.53 -28.59 -4.10
N ARG A 843 -0.81 -27.41 -3.55
CA ARG A 843 -2.11 -26.69 -3.68
C ARG A 843 -3.33 -27.40 -3.03
N GLU A 844 -3.09 -28.35 -2.15
CA GLU A 844 -4.10 -28.94 -1.28
C GLU A 844 -4.56 -28.01 -0.15
N ASN A 845 -5.41 -28.51 0.74
CA ASN A 845 -5.87 -27.77 1.91
C ASN A 845 -4.82 -27.81 3.03
N VAL A 846 -4.72 -26.71 3.77
CA VAL A 846 -3.81 -26.55 4.92
C VAL A 846 -4.55 -26.93 6.20
N THR A 847 -4.41 -28.19 6.61
CA THR A 847 -5.00 -28.74 7.84
C THR A 847 -4.12 -28.46 9.07
N PRO A 848 -4.64 -28.59 10.31
CA PRO A 848 -3.80 -28.54 11.51
C PRO A 848 -2.67 -29.58 11.49
N GLU A 849 -2.95 -30.78 11.00
CA GLU A 849 -2.01 -31.90 10.94
C GLU A 849 -0.86 -31.60 9.99
N TYR A 850 -1.13 -30.98 8.84
CA TYR A 850 -0.10 -30.56 7.89
C TYR A 850 0.93 -29.60 8.54
N ILE A 851 0.47 -28.74 9.43
CA ILE A 851 1.34 -27.80 10.16
C ILE A 851 2.08 -28.50 11.29
N LEU A 852 1.42 -29.34 12.08
CA LEU A 852 1.96 -29.80 13.37
C LEU A 852 2.66 -31.17 13.34
N GLN A 853 2.41 -32.00 12.33
CA GLN A 853 2.96 -33.36 12.25
C GLN A 853 4.06 -33.46 11.18
N ASN A 854 5.15 -34.15 11.51
CA ASN A 854 6.28 -34.45 10.60
C ASN A 854 6.76 -33.21 9.81
N SER A 855 6.83 -32.07 10.48
CA SER A 855 7.15 -30.78 9.89
C SER A 855 8.45 -30.22 10.47
N HIS A 856 9.39 -29.90 9.58
CA HIS A 856 10.56 -29.08 9.87
C HIS A 856 10.38 -27.74 9.17
N PHE A 857 10.25 -26.66 9.94
CA PHE A 857 10.11 -25.31 9.38
C PHE A 857 11.41 -24.53 9.48
N GLU A 858 11.69 -23.77 8.42
CA GLU A 858 12.79 -22.82 8.38
C GLU A 858 12.30 -21.47 7.86
N ILE A 859 12.86 -20.38 8.37
CA ILE A 859 12.64 -19.02 7.87
C ILE A 859 13.94 -18.55 7.21
N ASP A 860 13.86 -18.10 5.96
CA ASP A 860 15.01 -17.58 5.22
C ASP A 860 15.19 -16.08 5.50
N ILE A 861 16.21 -15.76 6.27
CA ILE A 861 16.55 -14.39 6.67
C ILE A 861 17.80 -13.97 5.89
N ALA A 862 17.59 -13.16 4.86
CA ALA A 862 18.68 -12.63 4.01
C ALA A 862 19.59 -13.71 3.39
N GLY A 863 19.04 -14.89 3.06
CA GLY A 863 19.77 -16.02 2.50
C GLY A 863 20.23 -17.05 3.53
N LYS A 864 20.08 -16.80 4.83
CA LYS A 864 20.35 -17.76 5.91
C LYS A 864 19.04 -18.41 6.35
N ARG A 865 18.93 -19.73 6.21
CA ARG A 865 17.79 -20.49 6.76
C ARG A 865 17.98 -20.76 8.23
N VAL A 866 16.94 -20.46 9.01
CA VAL A 866 16.93 -20.58 10.46
C VAL A 866 15.76 -21.45 10.87
N ALA A 867 16.01 -22.49 11.67
CA ALA A 867 14.96 -23.39 12.14
C ALA A 867 13.93 -22.65 13.01
N ALA A 868 12.66 -23.02 12.87
CA ALA A 868 11.56 -22.39 13.58
C ALA A 868 10.50 -23.40 14.02
N ARG A 869 10.00 -23.24 15.24
CA ARG A 869 8.89 -24.05 15.77
C ARG A 869 7.55 -23.40 15.46
N ALA A 870 6.70 -24.11 14.71
CA ALA A 870 5.35 -23.68 14.36
C ALA A 870 4.31 -23.96 15.47
N SER A 871 3.30 -23.09 15.58
CA SER A 871 2.13 -23.24 16.45
C SER A 871 0.89 -22.62 15.81
N LEU A 872 -0.28 -23.22 16.10
CA LEU A 872 -1.60 -22.69 15.72
C LEU A 872 -2.33 -22.01 16.89
N GLN A 873 -1.68 -21.94 18.04
CA GLN A 873 -2.19 -21.29 19.24
C GLN A 873 -1.14 -20.36 19.82
N PRO A 874 -1.55 -19.31 20.54
CA PRO A 874 -0.59 -18.49 21.28
C PRO A 874 0.19 -19.35 22.27
N PRO A 875 1.47 -19.05 22.52
CA PRO A 875 2.27 -19.76 23.50
C PRO A 875 1.63 -19.67 24.88
N LYS A 876 1.72 -20.74 25.67
CA LYS A 876 1.24 -20.76 27.07
C LYS A 876 2.10 -19.79 27.88
N MET A 877 1.57 -18.60 28.14
CA MET A 877 2.21 -17.56 28.94
C MET A 877 1.44 -17.37 30.26
N PRO A 878 2.14 -17.10 31.38
CA PRO A 878 1.49 -16.76 32.64
C PRO A 878 0.58 -15.54 32.45
N LYS A 879 -0.72 -15.70 32.71
CA LYS A 879 -1.68 -14.58 32.75
C LYS A 879 -1.71 -14.04 34.17
N VAL A 880 -1.21 -12.82 34.36
CA VAL A 880 -1.40 -12.09 35.63
C VAL A 880 -2.82 -11.53 35.61
N LYS A 881 -3.68 -12.00 36.51
CA LYS A 881 -5.06 -11.47 36.64
C LYS A 881 -5.02 -10.13 37.37
N MET A 882 -5.99 -9.25 37.07
CA MET A 882 -6.18 -7.99 37.81
C MET A 882 -6.67 -8.22 39.26
N ASP A 883 -7.14 -9.43 39.58
CA ASP A 883 -7.77 -9.80 40.86
C ASP A 883 -6.78 -10.28 41.94
N GLY A 884 -5.47 -10.28 41.65
CA GLY A 884 -4.49 -11.07 42.40
C GLY A 884 -3.52 -10.34 43.33
N ILE A 885 -3.59 -9.02 43.53
CA ILE A 885 -2.70 -8.30 44.47
C ILE A 885 -3.53 -7.71 45.60
N SER A 886 -3.94 -8.58 46.53
CA SER A 886 -4.41 -8.17 47.85
C SER A 886 -3.19 -7.74 48.68
N SER A 887 -3.09 -6.44 48.99
CA SER A 887 -2.34 -5.80 50.11
C SER A 887 -1.38 -4.64 49.77
N TYR A 888 -1.54 -3.92 48.65
CA TYR A 888 -0.83 -2.64 48.50
C TYR A 888 -1.67 -1.48 49.10
N ARG A 889 -1.14 -0.82 50.13
CA ARG A 889 -1.59 0.51 50.58
C ARG A 889 -0.60 1.54 50.06
N PRO A 890 -1.00 2.50 49.21
CA PRO A 890 -0.12 3.60 48.81
C PRO A 890 0.43 4.30 50.05
N LYS A 891 1.74 4.58 50.09
CA LYS A 891 2.29 5.50 51.09
C LYS A 891 1.81 6.90 50.70
N ALA A 892 0.64 7.28 51.19
CA ALA A 892 0.16 8.65 51.09
C ALA A 892 1.24 9.59 51.65
N ARG A 893 2.05 10.22 50.77
CA ARG A 893 2.71 11.46 51.13
C ARG A 893 1.61 12.51 51.12
N GLY A 894 1.34 13.00 52.32
CA GLY A 894 0.16 13.76 52.68
C GLY A 894 -0.27 14.77 51.64
N ILE A 895 -1.58 14.80 51.42
CA ILE A 895 -2.30 16.03 51.10
C ILE A 895 -1.89 17.03 52.18
N LEU A 896 -0.94 17.91 51.87
CA LEU A 896 -0.78 19.13 52.64
C LEU A 896 -2.06 19.94 52.39
N THR A 897 -2.95 19.83 53.37
CA THR A 897 -3.93 20.84 53.70
C THR A 897 -3.24 22.19 53.74
N HIS A 898 -3.56 23.07 52.80
CA HIS A 898 -3.45 24.50 53.02
C HIS A 898 -4.85 25.09 53.02
N LYS A 899 -5.13 25.83 54.09
CA LYS A 899 -6.32 26.64 54.33
C LYS A 899 -6.68 27.50 53.14
#